data_AF-T1JE60-F1
#
_entry.id   AF-T1JE60-F1
#
_cell.length_a   1.000
_cell.length_b   1.000
_cell.length_c   1.000
_cell.angle_alpha   90.00
_cell.angle_beta   90.00
_cell.angle_gamma   90.00
#
_symmetry.space_group_name_H-M   'P 1'
#
loop_
_entity.id
_entity.type
_entity.pdbx_description
1 polymer ?
#
loop_
_entity_poly.entity_id
_entity_poly.type
_entity_poly.pdbx_seq_one_letter_code
_entity_poly.pdbx_strand_id
1 'polypeptide(L)'
;MHLIFGSYHSDHPQSLIISDNNHQTCIACLVDLCADNSQPNVKKHYFMNNLLEIFKSNRQNIISILQTSPYDTTQIITVFLNIINHEDIHLSNLSSEGINVILSNVKHPDLVELVLNTICGRMSANYHFQHYLPILNLAASLLNKFPVLVPDFVAKCENTFGDVLSALSYPSEDVKMGVLCFFDAVCKKNLDLLRVDVKLLLVSGVVKILKEELNESLLCNAMVLIQILIKEEAQLTELFQINYEGTTFPLLMKKMLLCQHTQLQIDCCQTLFLAMSHQTFDTRKADLVMQCDIPEILFEILATQNVNLIELIFNCIRKFCNHKNFFINCHVIFGIDPIFRCVEQLFACNSIVLLPLGLTREHLHLPIPFIDIQNIIEDLSKNVSDLFISSEILKRKLNKGCITEIELPEQLLIAKLSAINSAISLLQDCISDPSCFEASFKPPQEIFANNSEKHENSCLVTEFIATILEITYKLYIPVLYEYSGVLKSLQSYIVFLECLIKLEELSPKQMQEYFISLCKKDFLQWLWDLKRYQWIGNRNEDICELKKYCDHLLKIILTNLTYNFDGTEGVVPLFDLSRLNGNLNDCTTNLLNFHNSLWAIDNQLTVVHSTILAILYFNKLHSQCDVIKPINLLEILSNFIQNCPNLELIPHFTHKHLLLLFAISCEESNTDDIQKTGFIKPAINILSQLLQSYHLPLNLLYTHHESLIKWIFTEPQMANILGAPLLSQWMKRVENTEQYELSTLRTLLLCQNDFAVSVFLDLLISSNFSMPIWCMLGDLISNMDADSRCKSRLAVIKKFCGICGEVNGRKMNETTENVLAVILKILTHMHASDIELSDMKISKNVCTILPEISSCELISTSYLYLNNMLSIFCENGDNKVLTMILSQPKLMNHLNQICFCKSEHPIQPVALNLLADLIRHQFNFKTQVNSTFKLEFKQLQKMLTTAHNQLLQSTLAFIHSLLETSFKSPILNVESILDDHDKNFNCLRLLYIYLQNIAMKVDGVKKDTVLRCIIDLLTFVQHYNADLGTHFICQSWIGVLFEAHLRCFMGTQNDELKRLLYLFLEFPVVNKSVLAFVFKLLHQLTNSSSFEKDSVLELFEKLSRSSYYVNVKPKIEEYIRSIAVEE
;
A
#
# COMPACT_ATOMS: atom_id res chain seq x y z
N MET A 1 -19.45 -81.52 6.54
CA MET A 1 -18.18 -81.80 7.25
C MET A 1 -17.44 -82.92 6.54
N HIS A 2 -16.84 -82.66 5.39
CA HIS A 2 -16.16 -83.70 4.62
C HIS A 2 -14.75 -83.24 4.28
N LEU A 3 -13.75 -84.02 4.71
CA LEU A 3 -12.42 -84.01 4.13
C LEU A 3 -12.59 -84.35 2.65
N ILE A 4 -12.23 -83.44 1.73
CA ILE A 4 -12.39 -83.68 0.29
C ILE A 4 -11.10 -84.35 -0.20
N PHE A 5 -11.04 -85.67 -0.04
CA PHE A 5 -10.00 -86.53 -0.61
C PHE A 5 -10.62 -87.43 -1.67
N GLY A 6 -10.08 -87.39 -2.89
CA GLY A 6 -10.48 -88.27 -3.98
C GLY A 6 -9.90 -89.67 -3.82
N SER A 7 -10.37 -90.62 -4.63
CA SER A 7 -9.89 -92.01 -4.63
C SER A 7 -8.39 -92.17 -4.88
N TYR A 8 -7.74 -91.17 -5.49
CA TYR A 8 -6.32 -91.15 -5.85
C TYR A 8 -5.47 -90.24 -4.92
N HIS A 9 -6.00 -89.85 -3.76
CA HIS A 9 -5.30 -88.96 -2.83
C HIS A 9 -3.88 -89.45 -2.43
N SER A 10 -3.67 -90.77 -2.37
CA SER A 10 -2.37 -91.38 -2.06
C SER A 10 -1.26 -91.00 -3.04
N ASP A 11 -1.64 -90.60 -4.26
CA ASP A 11 -0.72 -90.39 -5.37
C ASP A 11 -0.36 -88.89 -5.52
N HIS A 12 -0.93 -88.03 -4.66
CA HIS A 12 -0.75 -86.58 -4.72
C HIS A 12 0.38 -86.12 -3.79
N PRO A 13 1.21 -85.13 -4.21
CA PRO A 13 2.26 -84.62 -3.36
C PRO A 13 1.69 -83.89 -2.13
N GLN A 14 2.28 -84.15 -0.95
CA GLN A 14 1.85 -83.55 0.32
C GLN A 14 1.93 -82.01 0.33
N SER A 15 2.71 -81.41 -0.58
CA SER A 15 2.82 -79.97 -0.78
C SER A 15 1.51 -79.30 -1.26
N LEU A 16 0.55 -80.07 -1.80
CA LEU A 16 -0.73 -79.56 -2.32
C LEU A 16 -1.89 -79.67 -1.31
N ILE A 17 -1.60 -79.96 -0.04
CA ILE A 17 -2.59 -80.04 1.04
C ILE A 17 -2.61 -78.72 1.81
N ILE A 18 -3.76 -78.07 1.87
CA ILE A 18 -3.98 -76.81 2.60
C ILE A 18 -4.84 -77.10 3.82
N SER A 19 -4.41 -76.61 4.97
CA SER A 19 -5.15 -76.69 6.22
C SER A 19 -5.69 -75.31 6.59
N ASP A 20 -7.01 -75.15 6.61
CA ASP A 20 -7.67 -73.93 7.08
C ASP A 20 -8.71 -74.32 8.14
N ASN A 21 -8.65 -73.69 9.31
CA ASN A 21 -9.59 -73.83 10.45
C ASN A 21 -10.26 -75.23 10.60
N ASN A 22 -9.47 -76.27 10.91
CA ASN A 22 -9.87 -77.68 11.11
C ASN A 22 -10.28 -78.50 9.88
N HIS A 23 -10.03 -78.04 8.65
CA HIS A 23 -10.26 -78.79 7.42
C HIS A 23 -8.98 -78.93 6.59
N GLN A 24 -8.63 -80.17 6.20
CA GLN A 24 -7.56 -80.46 5.23
C GLN A 24 -8.19 -80.69 3.85
N THR A 25 -7.77 -79.90 2.87
CA THR A 25 -8.20 -80.02 1.48
C THR A 25 -6.99 -80.22 0.57
N CYS A 26 -7.01 -81.25 -0.27
CA CYS A 26 -5.98 -81.47 -1.29
C CYS A 26 -6.40 -80.83 -2.62
N ILE A 27 -5.60 -79.87 -3.11
CA ILE A 27 -5.87 -79.16 -4.38
C ILE A 27 -5.93 -80.14 -5.55
N ALA A 28 -5.00 -81.09 -5.64
CA ALA A 28 -4.98 -82.10 -6.70
C ALA A 28 -6.23 -83.00 -6.68
N CYS A 29 -6.74 -83.39 -5.49
CA CYS A 29 -7.99 -84.14 -5.40
C CYS A 29 -9.18 -83.34 -5.92
N LEU A 30 -9.25 -82.05 -5.60
CA LEU A 30 -10.31 -81.18 -6.10
C LEU A 30 -10.24 -80.99 -7.61
N VAL A 31 -9.03 -80.90 -8.18
CA VAL A 31 -8.79 -80.76 -9.62
C VAL A 31 -9.16 -82.04 -10.36
N ASP A 32 -8.80 -83.22 -9.86
CA ASP A 32 -9.19 -84.51 -10.44
C ASP A 32 -10.71 -84.74 -10.38
N LEU A 33 -11.35 -84.35 -9.27
CA LEU A 33 -12.80 -84.39 -9.14
C LEU A 33 -13.51 -83.43 -10.10
N CYS A 34 -12.86 -82.34 -10.50
CA CYS A 34 -13.36 -81.44 -11.54
C CYS A 34 -13.13 -82.01 -12.96
N ALA A 35 -12.03 -82.75 -13.17
CA ALA A 35 -11.69 -83.41 -14.44
C ALA A 35 -12.55 -84.65 -14.74
N ASP A 36 -13.13 -85.29 -13.71
CA ASP A 36 -13.97 -86.48 -13.86
C ASP A 36 -15.28 -86.18 -14.60
N ASN A 37 -15.44 -86.75 -15.79
CA ASN A 37 -16.62 -86.60 -16.64
C ASN A 37 -17.88 -87.28 -16.07
N SER A 38 -17.75 -88.15 -15.07
CA SER A 38 -18.88 -88.83 -14.44
C SER A 38 -19.58 -88.01 -13.34
N GLN A 39 -18.96 -86.90 -12.88
CA GLN A 39 -19.54 -86.04 -11.86
C GLN A 39 -20.60 -85.07 -12.42
N PRO A 40 -21.72 -84.85 -11.72
CA PRO A 40 -22.72 -83.86 -12.13
C PRO A 40 -22.19 -82.42 -12.00
N ASN A 41 -22.61 -81.54 -12.91
CA ASN A 41 -22.15 -80.14 -12.99
C ASN A 41 -22.29 -79.38 -11.65
N VAL A 42 -23.37 -79.60 -10.89
CA VAL A 42 -23.59 -78.97 -9.59
C VAL A 42 -22.47 -79.26 -8.59
N LYS A 43 -21.92 -80.50 -8.61
CA LYS A 43 -20.76 -80.85 -7.77
C LYS A 43 -19.48 -80.20 -8.29
N LYS A 44 -19.31 -80.14 -9.62
CA LYS A 44 -18.19 -79.43 -10.24
C LYS A 44 -18.20 -77.94 -9.90
N HIS A 45 -19.36 -77.28 -9.83
CA HIS A 45 -19.47 -75.88 -9.39
C HIS A 45 -19.01 -75.72 -7.95
N TYR A 46 -19.46 -76.60 -7.05
CA TYR A 46 -19.07 -76.58 -5.65
C TYR A 46 -17.55 -76.79 -5.48
N PHE A 47 -16.95 -77.75 -6.21
CA PHE A 47 -15.51 -77.98 -6.18
C PHE A 47 -14.71 -76.79 -6.74
N MET A 48 -15.15 -76.20 -7.85
CA MET A 48 -14.50 -75.03 -8.45
C MET A 48 -14.60 -73.78 -7.56
N ASN A 49 -15.76 -73.50 -6.95
CA ASN A 49 -15.91 -72.39 -6.01
C ASN A 49 -14.99 -72.55 -4.79
N ASN A 50 -14.91 -73.75 -4.21
CA ASN A 50 -14.00 -74.01 -3.11
C ASN A 50 -12.53 -73.85 -3.54
N LEU A 51 -12.16 -74.30 -4.74
CA LEU A 51 -10.81 -74.07 -5.29
C LEU A 51 -10.50 -72.57 -5.42
N LEU A 52 -11.44 -71.77 -5.93
CA LEU A 52 -11.28 -70.32 -6.05
C LEU A 52 -11.20 -69.61 -4.71
N GLU A 53 -12.03 -69.99 -3.73
CA GLU A 53 -11.97 -69.43 -2.38
C GLU A 53 -10.62 -69.73 -1.72
N ILE A 54 -10.12 -70.97 -1.86
CA ILE A 54 -8.79 -71.36 -1.39
C ILE A 54 -7.70 -70.53 -2.07
N PHE A 55 -7.79 -70.31 -3.39
CA PHE A 55 -6.86 -69.45 -4.12
C PHE A 55 -6.90 -67.97 -3.69
N LYS A 56 -8.06 -67.47 -3.23
CA LYS A 56 -8.24 -66.10 -2.73
C LYS A 56 -7.79 -65.94 -1.27
N SER A 57 -8.08 -66.89 -0.38
CA SER A 57 -7.81 -66.81 1.06
C SER A 57 -6.34 -67.08 1.41
N ASN A 58 -5.70 -68.07 0.77
CA ASN A 58 -4.33 -68.52 1.09
C ASN A 58 -3.31 -68.16 0.00
N ARG A 59 -3.44 -66.95 -0.53
CA ARG A 59 -2.71 -66.48 -1.73
C ARG A 59 -1.19 -66.69 -1.65
N GLN A 60 -0.51 -66.33 -0.56
CA GLN A 60 0.96 -66.39 -0.51
C GLN A 60 1.52 -67.82 -0.45
N ASN A 61 0.90 -68.72 0.32
CA ASN A 61 1.33 -70.12 0.42
C ASN A 61 1.12 -70.87 -0.90
N ILE A 62 -0.03 -70.66 -1.55
CA ILE A 62 -0.35 -71.32 -2.81
C ILE A 62 0.57 -70.86 -3.94
N ILE A 63 0.97 -69.59 -3.95
CA ILE A 63 1.92 -69.07 -4.94
C ILE A 63 3.27 -69.76 -4.81
N SER A 64 3.78 -69.94 -3.59
CA SER A 64 5.04 -70.66 -3.38
C SER A 64 4.96 -72.12 -3.86
N ILE A 65 3.84 -72.80 -3.59
CA ILE A 65 3.61 -74.20 -4.00
C ILE A 65 3.54 -74.32 -5.53
N LEU A 66 2.74 -73.48 -6.19
CA LEU A 66 2.55 -73.49 -7.64
C LEU A 66 3.82 -73.06 -8.41
N GLN A 67 4.72 -72.28 -7.79
CA GLN A 67 6.02 -71.92 -8.37
C GLN A 67 7.06 -73.05 -8.23
N THR A 68 6.99 -73.85 -7.15
CA THR A 68 7.92 -74.98 -6.94
C THR A 68 7.66 -76.20 -7.83
N SER A 69 6.45 -76.37 -8.37
CA SER A 69 6.06 -77.53 -9.18
C SER A 69 5.35 -77.12 -10.49
N PRO A 70 6.09 -76.73 -11.55
CA PRO A 70 5.51 -76.21 -12.80
C PRO A 70 4.68 -77.26 -13.57
N TYR A 71 4.97 -78.55 -13.40
CA TYR A 71 4.21 -79.65 -14.00
C TYR A 71 2.78 -79.71 -13.47
N ASP A 72 2.62 -79.67 -12.14
CA ASP A 72 1.31 -79.72 -11.47
C ASP A 72 0.47 -78.48 -11.83
N THR A 73 1.10 -77.30 -11.90
CA THR A 73 0.44 -76.07 -12.34
C THR A 73 -0.04 -76.15 -13.80
N THR A 74 0.74 -76.78 -14.68
CA THR A 74 0.34 -77.03 -16.08
C THR A 74 -0.88 -77.95 -16.16
N GLN A 75 -0.92 -79.01 -15.36
CA GLN A 75 -2.05 -79.94 -15.32
C GLN A 75 -3.33 -79.25 -14.81
N ILE A 76 -3.23 -78.45 -13.75
CA ILE A 76 -4.37 -77.69 -13.20
C ILE A 76 -4.94 -76.74 -14.25
N ILE A 77 -4.08 -75.97 -14.94
CA ILE A 77 -4.51 -75.07 -16.01
C ILE A 77 -5.13 -75.85 -17.18
N THR A 78 -4.59 -77.01 -17.53
CA THR A 78 -5.15 -77.86 -18.61
C THR A 78 -6.55 -78.36 -18.25
N VAL A 79 -6.78 -78.78 -17.01
CA VAL A 79 -8.12 -79.18 -16.53
C VAL A 79 -9.08 -78.00 -16.58
N PHE A 80 -8.66 -76.81 -16.15
CA PHE A 80 -9.49 -75.61 -16.22
C PHE A 80 -9.80 -75.22 -17.68
N LEU A 81 -8.82 -75.25 -18.57
CA LEU A 81 -9.02 -75.03 -20.01
C LEU A 81 -9.99 -76.04 -20.62
N ASN A 82 -10.00 -77.28 -20.14
CA ASN A 82 -10.97 -78.30 -20.55
C ASN A 82 -12.38 -78.00 -20.04
N ILE A 83 -12.51 -77.51 -18.80
CA ILE A 83 -13.79 -77.14 -18.19
C ILE A 83 -14.43 -75.93 -18.88
N ILE A 84 -13.62 -74.99 -19.39
CA ILE A 84 -14.13 -73.86 -20.20
C ILE A 84 -14.92 -74.36 -21.43
N ASN A 85 -14.62 -75.58 -21.92
CA ASN A 85 -15.29 -76.19 -23.07
C ASN A 85 -16.61 -76.92 -22.72
N HIS A 86 -17.05 -76.92 -21.45
CA HIS A 86 -18.36 -77.46 -21.10
C HIS A 86 -19.50 -76.51 -21.54
N GLU A 87 -20.68 -77.07 -21.82
CA GLU A 87 -21.88 -76.30 -22.20
C GLU A 87 -22.39 -75.40 -21.06
N ASP A 88 -21.94 -75.62 -19.82
CA ASP A 88 -22.38 -74.87 -18.64
C ASP A 88 -21.62 -73.55 -18.47
N ILE A 89 -22.30 -72.45 -18.79
CA ILE A 89 -21.75 -71.08 -18.76
C ILE A 89 -21.16 -70.73 -17.38
N HIS A 90 -21.82 -71.16 -16.30
CA HIS A 90 -21.36 -70.86 -14.94
C HIS A 90 -20.06 -71.61 -14.61
N LEU A 91 -19.92 -72.87 -15.03
CA LEU A 91 -18.66 -73.61 -14.88
C LEU A 91 -17.54 -72.96 -15.70
N SER A 92 -17.83 -72.53 -16.92
CA SER A 92 -16.85 -71.87 -17.79
C SER A 92 -16.39 -70.53 -17.22
N ASN A 93 -17.28 -69.75 -16.59
CA ASN A 93 -16.92 -68.50 -15.91
C ASN A 93 -16.02 -68.74 -14.68
N LEU A 94 -16.35 -69.71 -13.82
CA LEU A 94 -15.51 -70.06 -12.67
C LEU A 94 -14.14 -70.58 -13.11
N SER A 95 -14.09 -71.33 -14.20
CA SER A 95 -12.83 -71.82 -14.76
C SER A 95 -11.98 -70.67 -15.35
N SER A 96 -12.60 -69.74 -16.07
CA SER A 96 -11.95 -68.51 -16.57
C SER A 96 -11.38 -67.67 -15.42
N GLU A 97 -12.13 -67.49 -14.32
CA GLU A 97 -11.66 -66.81 -13.12
C GLU A 97 -10.48 -67.54 -12.47
N GLY A 98 -10.53 -68.88 -12.40
CA GLY A 98 -9.47 -69.70 -11.83
C GLY A 98 -8.16 -69.61 -12.59
N ILE A 99 -8.21 -69.71 -13.92
CA ILE A 99 -7.04 -69.51 -14.77
C ILE A 99 -6.48 -68.10 -14.57
N ASN A 100 -7.35 -67.09 -14.52
CA ASN A 100 -6.95 -65.72 -14.28
C ASN A 100 -6.23 -65.54 -12.94
N VAL A 101 -6.71 -66.13 -11.85
CA VAL A 101 -6.06 -66.07 -10.54
C VAL A 101 -4.69 -66.75 -10.57
N ILE A 102 -4.56 -67.93 -11.18
CA ILE A 102 -3.30 -68.66 -11.29
C ILE A 102 -2.27 -67.87 -12.12
N LEU A 103 -2.64 -67.40 -13.31
CA LEU A 103 -1.75 -66.65 -14.20
C LEU A 103 -1.29 -65.32 -13.60
N SER A 104 -2.11 -64.69 -12.76
CA SER A 104 -1.74 -63.44 -12.06
C SER A 104 -0.54 -63.62 -11.15
N ASN A 105 -0.32 -64.82 -10.64
CA ASN A 105 0.62 -65.05 -9.56
C ASN A 105 1.84 -65.93 -9.95
N VAL A 106 1.69 -66.88 -10.87
CA VAL A 106 2.77 -67.83 -11.24
C VAL A 106 3.67 -67.30 -12.36
N LYS A 107 3.13 -66.50 -13.30
CA LYS A 107 3.88 -65.79 -14.38
C LYS A 107 4.91 -66.65 -15.16
N HIS A 108 4.65 -67.94 -15.40
CA HIS A 108 5.52 -68.79 -16.21
C HIS A 108 5.24 -68.63 -17.72
N PRO A 109 6.24 -68.43 -18.60
CA PRO A 109 6.03 -68.17 -20.03
C PRO A 109 5.33 -69.33 -20.75
N ASP A 110 5.72 -70.58 -20.49
CA ASP A 110 5.14 -71.76 -21.17
C ASP A 110 3.64 -71.95 -20.85
N LEU A 111 3.21 -71.59 -19.63
CA LEU A 111 1.80 -71.64 -19.23
C LEU A 111 0.97 -70.56 -19.94
N VAL A 112 1.57 -69.38 -20.10
CA VAL A 112 0.96 -68.26 -20.82
C VAL A 112 0.81 -68.61 -22.30
N GLU A 113 1.80 -69.26 -22.92
CA GLU A 113 1.72 -69.71 -24.31
C GLU A 113 0.67 -70.82 -24.50
N LEU A 114 0.58 -71.79 -23.58
CA LEU A 114 -0.45 -72.84 -23.59
C LEU A 114 -1.87 -72.27 -23.57
N VAL A 115 -2.11 -71.32 -22.65
CA VAL A 115 -3.41 -70.64 -22.52
C VAL A 115 -3.70 -69.82 -23.78
N LEU A 116 -2.71 -69.07 -24.30
CA LEU A 116 -2.85 -68.28 -25.51
C LEU A 116 -3.24 -69.13 -26.73
N ASN A 117 -2.51 -70.22 -26.99
CA ASN A 117 -2.79 -71.12 -28.12
C ASN A 117 -4.17 -71.76 -28.01
N THR A 118 -4.61 -72.08 -26.79
CA THR A 118 -5.95 -72.63 -26.54
C THR A 118 -7.04 -71.60 -26.79
N ILE A 119 -6.85 -70.35 -26.34
CA ILE A 119 -7.78 -69.25 -26.64
C ILE A 119 -7.86 -69.02 -28.16
N CYS A 120 -6.72 -68.91 -28.85
CA CYS A 120 -6.68 -68.68 -30.29
C CYS A 120 -7.38 -69.78 -31.10
N GLY A 121 -7.14 -71.05 -30.73
CA GLY A 121 -7.79 -72.20 -31.38
C GLY A 121 -9.29 -72.29 -31.12
N ARG A 122 -9.79 -71.64 -30.06
CA ARG A 122 -11.22 -71.60 -29.73
C ARG A 122 -11.93 -70.39 -30.31
N MET A 123 -11.24 -69.25 -30.43
CA MET A 123 -11.79 -68.09 -31.11
C MET A 123 -12.11 -68.37 -32.59
N SER A 124 -11.39 -69.30 -33.22
CA SER A 124 -11.63 -69.76 -34.59
C SER A 124 -12.70 -70.85 -34.73
N ALA A 125 -13.20 -71.40 -33.62
CA ALA A 125 -14.31 -72.34 -33.62
C ALA A 125 -15.61 -71.55 -33.38
N ASN A 126 -16.54 -71.58 -34.34
CA ASN A 126 -17.77 -70.78 -34.30
C ASN A 126 -18.71 -71.21 -33.15
N TYR A 127 -18.81 -70.39 -32.10
CA TYR A 127 -19.70 -70.61 -30.95
C TYR A 127 -20.83 -69.57 -30.89
N HIS A 128 -21.94 -69.92 -30.20
CA HIS A 128 -22.94 -68.93 -29.78
C HIS A 128 -22.31 -67.90 -28.81
N PHE A 129 -22.65 -66.61 -28.97
CA PHE A 129 -22.01 -65.50 -28.25
C PHE A 129 -22.01 -65.61 -26.71
N GLN A 130 -23.01 -66.25 -26.10
CA GLN A 130 -23.05 -66.47 -24.65
C GLN A 130 -22.00 -67.46 -24.14
N HIS A 131 -21.67 -68.49 -24.93
CA HIS A 131 -20.60 -69.44 -24.61
C HIS A 131 -19.22 -68.88 -24.97
N TYR A 132 -19.18 -67.82 -25.76
CA TYR A 132 -17.96 -67.12 -26.16
C TYR A 132 -17.47 -66.12 -25.09
N LEU A 133 -18.38 -65.60 -24.27
CA LEU A 133 -18.10 -64.61 -23.23
C LEU A 133 -17.00 -65.01 -22.21
N PRO A 134 -16.97 -66.24 -21.65
CA PRO A 134 -15.92 -66.63 -20.71
C PRO A 134 -14.52 -66.63 -21.34
N ILE A 135 -14.45 -66.95 -22.64
CA ILE A 135 -13.21 -66.96 -23.43
C ILE A 135 -12.77 -65.53 -23.74
N LEU A 136 -13.71 -64.64 -24.12
CA LEU A 136 -13.43 -63.22 -24.32
C LEU A 136 -12.91 -62.54 -23.04
N ASN A 137 -13.54 -62.80 -21.90
CA ASN A 137 -13.10 -62.25 -20.61
C ASN A 137 -11.72 -62.79 -20.19
N LEU A 138 -11.45 -64.07 -20.46
CA LEU A 138 -10.13 -64.66 -20.23
C LEU A 138 -9.07 -64.00 -21.12
N ALA A 139 -9.37 -63.83 -22.41
CA ALA A 139 -8.49 -63.17 -23.37
C ALA A 139 -8.22 -61.72 -22.97
N ALA A 140 -9.27 -60.94 -22.68
CA ALA A 140 -9.17 -59.56 -22.22
C ALA A 140 -8.28 -59.43 -20.97
N SER A 141 -8.49 -60.30 -19.96
CA SER A 141 -7.67 -60.29 -18.76
C SER A 141 -6.22 -60.75 -19.02
N LEU A 142 -5.98 -61.69 -19.93
CA LEU A 142 -4.64 -62.16 -20.27
C LEU A 142 -3.84 -61.06 -20.96
N LEU A 143 -4.42 -60.43 -21.98
CA LEU A 143 -3.78 -59.38 -22.77
C LEU A 143 -3.51 -58.13 -21.93
N ASN A 144 -4.42 -57.75 -21.02
CA ASN A 144 -4.18 -56.65 -20.09
C ASN A 144 -3.02 -56.92 -19.11
N LYS A 145 -2.85 -58.17 -18.67
CA LYS A 145 -1.76 -58.57 -17.76
C LYS A 145 -0.41 -58.73 -18.48
N PHE A 146 -0.43 -59.19 -19.73
CA PHE A 146 0.76 -59.43 -20.54
C PHE A 146 0.65 -58.74 -21.91
N PRO A 147 0.83 -57.41 -21.99
CA PRO A 147 0.69 -56.66 -23.24
C PRO A 147 1.66 -57.08 -24.36
N VAL A 148 2.78 -57.75 -24.01
CA VAL A 148 3.80 -58.25 -24.95
C VAL A 148 3.23 -59.34 -25.87
N LEU A 149 2.14 -60.01 -25.47
CA LEU A 149 1.53 -61.10 -26.25
C LEU A 149 0.56 -60.61 -27.34
N VAL A 150 0.17 -59.34 -27.30
CA VAL A 150 -0.86 -58.80 -28.21
C VAL A 150 -0.47 -58.95 -29.68
N PRO A 151 0.79 -58.68 -30.13
CA PRO A 151 1.16 -58.87 -31.53
C PRO A 151 1.00 -60.32 -32.01
N ASP A 152 1.47 -61.29 -31.22
CA ASP A 152 1.36 -62.72 -31.54
C ASP A 152 -0.10 -63.20 -31.53
N PHE A 153 -0.91 -62.63 -30.64
CA PHE A 153 -2.34 -62.92 -30.55
C PHE A 153 -3.12 -62.38 -31.76
N VAL A 154 -2.89 -61.12 -32.14
CA VAL A 154 -3.51 -60.49 -33.30
C VAL A 154 -3.16 -61.29 -34.56
N ALA A 155 -1.89 -61.61 -34.78
CA ALA A 155 -1.44 -62.39 -35.94
C ALA A 155 -2.15 -63.76 -36.09
N LYS A 156 -2.55 -64.38 -34.97
CA LYS A 156 -3.24 -65.68 -34.96
C LYS A 156 -4.76 -65.57 -35.10
N CYS A 157 -5.38 -64.52 -34.56
CA CYS A 157 -6.84 -64.46 -34.37
C CYS A 157 -7.55 -63.39 -35.20
N GLU A 158 -6.84 -62.49 -35.87
CA GLU A 158 -7.44 -61.30 -36.49
C GLU A 158 -8.56 -61.60 -37.49
N ASN A 159 -8.53 -62.74 -38.18
CA ASN A 159 -9.60 -63.15 -39.09
C ASN A 159 -10.95 -63.38 -38.39
N THR A 160 -10.94 -63.65 -37.08
CA THR A 160 -12.14 -63.89 -36.27
C THR A 160 -12.73 -62.59 -35.70
N PHE A 161 -11.99 -61.47 -35.73
CA PHE A 161 -12.41 -60.22 -35.09
C PHE A 161 -13.67 -59.62 -35.70
N GLY A 162 -13.93 -59.83 -36.99
CA GLY A 162 -15.20 -59.43 -37.62
C GLY A 162 -16.41 -60.12 -36.99
N ASP A 163 -16.30 -61.43 -36.72
CA ASP A 163 -17.35 -62.21 -36.06
C ASP A 163 -17.53 -61.79 -34.60
N VAL A 164 -16.43 -61.50 -33.89
CA VAL A 164 -16.50 -60.97 -32.51
C VAL A 164 -17.20 -59.60 -32.49
N LEU A 165 -16.89 -58.71 -33.42
CA LEU A 165 -17.52 -57.39 -33.52
C LEU A 165 -19.01 -57.46 -33.85
N SER A 166 -19.45 -58.48 -34.60
CA SER A 166 -20.88 -58.70 -34.85
C SER A 166 -21.68 -58.93 -33.56
N ALA A 167 -21.03 -59.43 -32.50
CA ALA A 167 -21.63 -59.65 -31.18
C ALA A 167 -22.03 -58.34 -30.48
N LEU A 168 -21.52 -57.18 -30.89
CA LEU A 168 -21.97 -55.88 -30.38
C LEU A 168 -23.45 -55.59 -30.71
N SER A 169 -24.01 -56.25 -31.72
CA SER A 169 -25.44 -56.18 -32.05
C SER A 169 -26.30 -57.23 -31.33
N TYR A 170 -25.71 -58.06 -30.47
CA TYR A 170 -26.42 -59.10 -29.72
C TYR A 170 -27.18 -58.49 -28.52
N PRO A 171 -28.38 -58.95 -28.14
CA PRO A 171 -29.20 -58.31 -27.11
C PRO A 171 -28.62 -58.34 -25.68
N SER A 172 -27.69 -59.24 -25.35
CA SER A 172 -27.11 -59.32 -24.00
C SER A 172 -26.07 -58.24 -23.76
N GLU A 173 -26.27 -57.42 -22.72
CA GLU A 173 -25.31 -56.39 -22.28
C GLU A 173 -23.98 -57.01 -21.82
N ASP A 174 -24.00 -58.17 -21.16
CA ASP A 174 -22.78 -58.86 -20.72
C ASP A 174 -21.89 -59.26 -21.90
N VAL A 175 -22.51 -59.68 -23.01
CA VAL A 175 -21.79 -60.02 -24.25
C VAL A 175 -21.18 -58.78 -24.87
N LYS A 176 -21.95 -57.68 -24.99
CA LYS A 176 -21.41 -56.41 -25.51
C LYS A 176 -20.25 -55.91 -24.65
N MET A 177 -20.37 -56.02 -23.33
CA MET A 177 -19.33 -55.62 -22.39
C MET A 177 -18.08 -56.49 -22.54
N GLY A 178 -18.23 -57.81 -22.62
CA GLY A 178 -17.09 -58.72 -22.87
C GLY A 178 -16.32 -58.37 -24.14
N VAL A 179 -17.04 -58.00 -25.22
CA VAL A 179 -16.42 -57.57 -26.49
C VAL A 179 -15.69 -56.23 -26.34
N LEU A 180 -16.30 -55.23 -25.71
CA LEU A 180 -15.67 -53.93 -25.49
C LEU A 180 -14.39 -54.05 -24.62
N CYS A 181 -14.43 -54.82 -23.52
CA CYS A 181 -13.27 -55.07 -22.68
C CYS A 181 -12.15 -55.83 -23.41
N PHE A 182 -12.52 -56.76 -24.29
CA PHE A 182 -11.58 -57.46 -25.15
C PHE A 182 -10.86 -56.50 -26.11
N PHE A 183 -11.61 -55.65 -26.84
CA PHE A 183 -11.01 -54.69 -27.76
C PHE A 183 -10.26 -53.56 -27.05
N ASP A 184 -10.65 -53.14 -25.84
CA ASP A 184 -9.83 -52.26 -25.01
C ASP A 184 -8.44 -52.87 -24.77
N ALA A 185 -8.39 -54.14 -24.34
CA ALA A 185 -7.13 -54.84 -24.06
C ALA A 185 -6.24 -55.01 -25.31
N VAL A 186 -6.86 -55.26 -26.48
CA VAL A 186 -6.14 -55.38 -27.76
C VAL A 186 -5.61 -54.02 -28.22
N CYS A 187 -6.45 -52.97 -28.20
CA CYS A 187 -6.16 -51.69 -28.85
C CYS A 187 -5.24 -50.77 -28.05
N LYS A 188 -5.21 -50.83 -26.71
CA LYS A 188 -4.60 -49.84 -25.79
C LYS A 188 -3.16 -49.38 -26.15
N LYS A 189 -2.37 -50.25 -26.80
CA LYS A 189 -1.01 -49.95 -27.30
C LYS A 189 -0.68 -50.54 -28.68
N ASN A 190 -1.63 -51.22 -29.33
CA ASN A 190 -1.37 -52.03 -30.52
C ASN A 190 -2.40 -51.77 -31.62
N LEU A 191 -3.01 -50.59 -31.64
CA LEU A 191 -4.02 -50.24 -32.63
C LEU A 191 -3.46 -50.35 -34.06
N ASP A 192 -2.20 -49.98 -34.28
CA ASP A 192 -1.51 -50.08 -35.58
C ASP A 192 -1.43 -51.51 -36.15
N LEU A 193 -1.54 -52.54 -35.29
CA LEU A 193 -1.47 -53.94 -35.71
C LEU A 193 -2.76 -54.47 -36.35
N LEU A 194 -3.88 -53.76 -36.15
CA LEU A 194 -5.17 -54.18 -36.69
C LEU A 194 -5.34 -53.76 -38.15
N ARG A 195 -5.91 -54.64 -38.97
CA ARG A 195 -6.34 -54.35 -40.33
C ARG A 195 -7.41 -53.24 -40.33
N VAL A 196 -7.41 -52.47 -41.42
CA VAL A 196 -8.28 -51.30 -41.59
C VAL A 196 -9.78 -51.67 -41.57
N ASP A 197 -10.15 -52.83 -42.12
CA ASP A 197 -11.54 -53.33 -42.11
C ASP A 197 -12.04 -53.62 -40.69
N VAL A 198 -11.19 -54.21 -39.84
CA VAL A 198 -11.52 -54.45 -38.42
C VAL A 198 -11.67 -53.14 -37.65
N LYS A 199 -10.79 -52.16 -37.90
CA LYS A 199 -10.88 -50.81 -37.29
C LYS A 199 -12.20 -50.12 -37.65
N LEU A 200 -12.58 -50.13 -38.93
CA LEU A 200 -13.86 -49.57 -39.41
C LEU A 200 -15.09 -50.25 -38.79
N LEU A 201 -15.07 -51.59 -38.70
CA LEU A 201 -16.14 -52.34 -38.04
C LEU A 201 -16.21 -52.02 -36.53
N LEU A 202 -15.06 -51.83 -35.89
CA LEU A 202 -15.00 -51.47 -34.49
C LEU A 202 -15.56 -50.06 -34.25
N VAL A 203 -15.17 -49.07 -35.05
CA VAL A 203 -15.72 -47.70 -34.96
C VAL A 203 -17.24 -47.72 -35.13
N SER A 204 -17.74 -48.38 -36.17
CA SER A 204 -19.19 -48.45 -36.43
C SER A 204 -19.96 -49.20 -35.32
N GLY A 205 -19.41 -50.28 -34.78
CA GLY A 205 -20.00 -51.03 -33.67
C GLY A 205 -20.06 -50.23 -32.37
N VAL A 206 -19.01 -49.46 -32.05
CA VAL A 206 -18.97 -48.62 -30.85
C VAL A 206 -19.91 -47.42 -30.99
N VAL A 207 -19.98 -46.79 -32.16
CA VAL A 207 -20.95 -45.71 -32.46
C VAL A 207 -22.38 -46.19 -32.28
N LYS A 208 -22.70 -47.41 -32.73
CA LYS A 208 -24.01 -48.02 -32.53
C LYS A 208 -24.35 -48.16 -31.03
N ILE A 209 -23.41 -48.64 -30.22
CA ILE A 209 -23.58 -48.76 -28.76
C ILE A 209 -23.85 -47.40 -28.12
N LEU A 210 -23.06 -46.37 -28.46
CA LEU A 210 -23.27 -45.03 -27.91
C LEU A 210 -24.65 -44.45 -28.26
N LYS A 211 -25.20 -44.82 -29.42
CA LYS A 211 -26.53 -44.37 -29.84
C LYS A 211 -27.66 -45.13 -29.13
N GLU A 212 -27.64 -46.46 -29.16
CA GLU A 212 -28.78 -47.31 -28.80
C GLU A 212 -28.86 -47.65 -27.31
N GLU A 213 -27.73 -47.72 -26.62
CA GLU A 213 -27.67 -48.24 -25.25
C GLU A 213 -27.91 -47.15 -24.20
N LEU A 214 -28.41 -47.58 -23.04
CA LEU A 214 -28.67 -46.73 -21.86
C LEU A 214 -27.82 -47.11 -20.64
N ASN A 215 -27.17 -48.29 -20.65
CA ASN A 215 -26.34 -48.74 -19.54
C ASN A 215 -25.06 -47.88 -19.46
N GLU A 216 -24.93 -47.12 -18.37
CA GLU A 216 -23.82 -46.17 -18.15
C GLU A 216 -22.44 -46.84 -18.19
N SER A 217 -22.29 -48.06 -17.65
CA SER A 217 -21.01 -48.78 -17.66
C SER A 217 -20.59 -49.22 -19.07
N LEU A 218 -21.57 -49.57 -19.91
CA LEU A 218 -21.33 -49.94 -21.31
C LEU A 218 -20.92 -48.69 -22.12
N LEU A 219 -21.60 -47.56 -21.87
CA LEU A 219 -21.29 -46.27 -22.48
C LEU A 219 -19.90 -45.77 -22.08
N CYS A 220 -19.50 -45.84 -20.81
CA CYS A 220 -18.16 -45.45 -20.37
C CYS A 220 -17.07 -46.28 -21.07
N ASN A 221 -17.21 -47.60 -21.12
CA ASN A 221 -16.22 -48.45 -21.79
C ASN A 221 -16.19 -48.24 -23.31
N ALA A 222 -17.33 -47.96 -23.94
CA ALA A 222 -17.41 -47.56 -25.34
C ALA A 222 -16.67 -46.22 -25.59
N MET A 223 -16.83 -45.24 -24.69
CA MET A 223 -16.12 -43.95 -24.75
C MET A 223 -14.61 -44.12 -24.61
N VAL A 224 -14.14 -44.93 -23.66
CA VAL A 224 -12.71 -45.26 -23.49
C VAL A 224 -12.13 -45.85 -24.78
N LEU A 225 -12.87 -46.74 -25.44
CA LEU A 225 -12.42 -47.34 -26.69
C LEU A 225 -12.34 -46.32 -27.84
N ILE A 226 -13.27 -45.36 -27.91
CA ILE A 226 -13.18 -44.22 -28.83
C ILE A 226 -11.95 -43.36 -28.54
N GLN A 227 -11.63 -43.08 -27.28
CA GLN A 227 -10.41 -42.34 -26.93
C GLN A 227 -9.15 -43.06 -27.42
N ILE A 228 -9.11 -44.39 -27.38
CA ILE A 228 -8.01 -45.19 -27.93
C ILE A 228 -7.97 -45.07 -29.46
N LEU A 229 -9.13 -45.18 -30.12
CA LEU A 229 -9.24 -45.12 -31.59
C LEU A 229 -8.82 -43.75 -32.15
N ILE A 230 -9.25 -42.66 -31.53
CA ILE A 230 -8.97 -41.29 -31.99
C ILE A 230 -7.48 -40.96 -31.97
N LYS A 231 -6.65 -41.67 -31.19
CA LYS A 231 -5.19 -41.50 -31.21
C LYS A 231 -4.59 -41.66 -32.62
N GLU A 232 -5.21 -42.45 -33.49
CA GLU A 232 -4.91 -42.48 -34.92
C GLU A 232 -5.79 -41.47 -35.68
N GLU A 233 -5.16 -40.50 -36.36
CA GLU A 233 -5.86 -39.41 -37.06
C GLU A 233 -6.82 -39.89 -38.18
N ALA A 234 -6.53 -41.04 -38.79
CA ALA A 234 -7.40 -41.66 -39.80
C ALA A 234 -8.77 -42.04 -39.20
N GLN A 235 -8.77 -42.62 -38.00
CA GLN A 235 -9.97 -43.07 -37.30
C GLN A 235 -10.82 -41.90 -36.83
N LEU A 236 -10.20 -40.79 -36.41
CA LEU A 236 -10.90 -39.55 -36.13
C LEU A 236 -11.65 -39.02 -37.36
N THR A 237 -11.05 -39.11 -38.55
CA THR A 237 -11.70 -38.65 -39.78
C THR A 237 -12.87 -39.56 -40.18
N GLU A 238 -12.73 -40.87 -39.99
CA GLU A 238 -13.82 -41.84 -40.21
C GLU A 238 -14.99 -41.59 -39.24
N LEU A 239 -14.72 -41.35 -37.95
CA LEU A 239 -15.74 -41.02 -36.95
C LEU A 239 -16.62 -39.83 -37.33
N PHE A 240 -16.02 -38.77 -37.90
CA PHE A 240 -16.76 -37.58 -38.35
C PHE A 240 -17.54 -37.82 -39.66
N GLN A 241 -17.17 -38.83 -40.46
CA GLN A 241 -17.89 -39.19 -41.69
C GLN A 241 -19.04 -40.16 -41.42
N ILE A 242 -18.97 -40.94 -40.34
CA ILE A 242 -20.02 -41.88 -39.97
C ILE A 242 -21.27 -41.11 -39.58
N ASN A 243 -22.35 -41.41 -40.30
CA ASN A 243 -23.70 -40.94 -40.00
C ASN A 243 -24.60 -42.15 -39.79
N TYR A 244 -24.72 -42.59 -38.53
CA TYR A 244 -25.55 -43.74 -38.19
C TYR A 244 -26.98 -43.29 -37.94
N GLU A 245 -27.85 -43.51 -38.94
CA GLU A 245 -29.28 -43.16 -38.88
C GLU A 245 -29.51 -41.71 -38.42
N GLY A 246 -28.81 -40.76 -39.05
CA GLY A 246 -28.91 -39.33 -38.75
C GLY A 246 -28.09 -38.86 -37.55
N THR A 247 -27.39 -39.75 -36.84
CA THR A 247 -26.58 -39.40 -35.67
C THR A 247 -25.11 -39.31 -36.06
N THR A 248 -24.53 -38.12 -35.88
CA THR A 248 -23.11 -37.83 -36.13
C THR A 248 -22.30 -37.89 -34.83
N PHE A 249 -20.97 -37.97 -34.95
CA PHE A 249 -20.07 -37.97 -33.80
C PHE A 249 -20.30 -36.78 -32.82
N PRO A 250 -20.42 -35.52 -33.28
CA PRO A 250 -20.79 -34.41 -32.39
C PRO A 250 -22.11 -34.61 -31.65
N LEU A 251 -23.15 -35.16 -32.30
CA LEU A 251 -24.43 -35.43 -31.65
C LEU A 251 -24.33 -36.53 -30.58
N LEU A 252 -23.45 -37.52 -30.78
CA LEU A 252 -23.14 -38.52 -29.75
C LEU A 252 -22.45 -37.86 -28.55
N MET A 253 -21.45 -36.99 -28.78
CA MET A 253 -20.80 -36.25 -27.70
C MET A 253 -21.80 -35.38 -26.93
N LYS A 254 -22.72 -34.70 -27.64
CA LYS A 254 -23.83 -33.96 -27.03
C LYS A 254 -24.67 -34.86 -26.12
N LYS A 255 -25.08 -36.04 -26.61
CA LYS A 255 -25.83 -37.03 -25.81
C LYS A 255 -25.07 -37.43 -24.54
N MET A 256 -23.77 -37.72 -24.65
CA MET A 256 -22.95 -38.15 -23.51
C MET A 256 -22.72 -37.03 -22.48
N LEU A 257 -22.53 -35.78 -22.92
CA LEU A 257 -22.39 -34.63 -22.01
C LEU A 257 -23.68 -34.35 -21.22
N LEU A 258 -24.84 -34.55 -21.85
CA LEU A 258 -26.15 -34.38 -21.22
C LEU A 258 -26.53 -35.51 -20.25
N CYS A 259 -25.81 -36.64 -20.27
CA CYS A 259 -25.95 -37.66 -19.25
C CYS A 259 -25.44 -37.12 -17.90
N GLN A 260 -26.26 -37.18 -16.85
CA GLN A 260 -25.91 -36.70 -15.50
C GLN A 260 -24.87 -37.58 -14.77
N HIS A 261 -24.22 -38.50 -15.49
CA HIS A 261 -23.21 -39.41 -14.93
C HIS A 261 -21.81 -38.79 -15.07
N THR A 262 -21.19 -38.42 -13.94
CA THR A 262 -19.94 -37.65 -13.91
C THR A 262 -18.78 -38.32 -14.64
N GLN A 263 -18.60 -39.64 -14.52
CA GLN A 263 -17.51 -40.34 -15.21
C GLN A 263 -17.69 -40.30 -16.73
N LEU A 264 -18.93 -40.37 -17.22
CA LEU A 264 -19.22 -40.33 -18.64
C LEU A 264 -18.97 -38.92 -19.22
N GLN A 265 -19.30 -37.87 -18.45
CA GLN A 265 -18.96 -36.49 -18.79
C GLN A 265 -17.44 -36.27 -18.84
N ILE A 266 -16.68 -36.84 -17.89
CA ILE A 266 -15.20 -36.83 -17.88
C ILE A 266 -14.67 -37.50 -19.15
N ASP A 267 -15.11 -38.72 -19.44
CA ASP A 267 -14.65 -39.48 -20.61
C ASP A 267 -15.01 -38.76 -21.92
N CYS A 268 -16.16 -38.09 -21.98
CA CYS A 268 -16.58 -37.27 -23.11
C CYS A 268 -15.71 -36.01 -23.27
N CYS A 269 -15.44 -35.26 -22.20
CA CYS A 269 -14.58 -34.08 -22.26
C CYS A 269 -13.15 -34.45 -22.68
N GLN A 270 -12.60 -35.55 -22.15
CA GLN A 270 -11.32 -36.10 -22.58
C GLN A 270 -11.32 -36.45 -24.07
N THR A 271 -12.39 -37.07 -24.56
CA THR A 271 -12.53 -37.45 -25.98
C THR A 271 -12.56 -36.22 -26.89
N LEU A 272 -13.32 -35.18 -26.51
CA LEU A 272 -13.36 -33.90 -27.23
C LEU A 272 -11.99 -33.22 -27.23
N PHE A 273 -11.32 -33.15 -26.08
CA PHE A 273 -9.99 -32.56 -25.96
C PHE A 273 -8.94 -33.28 -26.82
N LEU A 274 -8.93 -34.63 -26.80
CA LEU A 274 -8.06 -35.44 -27.63
C LEU A 274 -8.33 -35.20 -29.12
N ALA A 275 -9.61 -35.24 -29.54
CA ALA A 275 -10.02 -34.99 -30.91
C ALA A 275 -9.55 -33.62 -31.43
N MET A 276 -9.74 -32.56 -30.63
CA MET A 276 -9.32 -31.19 -30.96
C MET A 276 -7.79 -30.97 -30.92
N SER A 277 -7.03 -31.92 -30.36
CA SER A 277 -5.57 -31.82 -30.28
C SER A 277 -4.86 -32.37 -31.52
N HIS A 278 -5.57 -33.07 -32.40
CA HIS A 278 -5.02 -33.60 -33.66
C HIS A 278 -4.89 -32.51 -34.74
N GLN A 279 -3.90 -32.64 -35.62
CA GLN A 279 -3.68 -31.67 -36.71
C GLN A 279 -4.77 -31.73 -37.77
N THR A 280 -5.39 -32.91 -37.94
CA THR A 280 -6.51 -33.14 -38.87
C THR A 280 -7.84 -32.59 -38.36
N PHE A 281 -7.89 -32.01 -37.16
CA PHE A 281 -9.05 -31.29 -36.64
C PHE A 281 -9.11 -29.89 -37.25
N ASP A 282 -9.76 -29.78 -38.40
CA ASP A 282 -9.87 -28.54 -39.17
C ASP A 282 -11.06 -27.67 -38.71
N THR A 283 -11.16 -26.47 -39.27
CA THR A 283 -12.26 -25.53 -38.95
C THR A 283 -13.64 -26.12 -39.26
N ARG A 284 -13.77 -26.99 -40.27
CA ARG A 284 -15.04 -27.63 -40.62
C ARG A 284 -15.51 -28.60 -39.54
N LYS A 285 -14.61 -29.44 -39.01
CA LYS A 285 -14.93 -30.33 -37.88
C LYS A 285 -15.26 -29.53 -36.63
N ALA A 286 -14.53 -28.44 -36.36
CA ALA A 286 -14.84 -27.53 -35.26
C ALA A 286 -16.25 -26.93 -35.40
N ASP A 287 -16.63 -26.50 -36.61
CA ASP A 287 -17.97 -25.96 -36.89
C ASP A 287 -19.08 -26.99 -36.64
N LEU A 288 -18.87 -28.25 -37.01
CA LEU A 288 -19.85 -29.32 -36.75
C LEU A 288 -20.03 -29.59 -35.25
N VAL A 289 -18.96 -29.46 -34.46
CA VAL A 289 -19.00 -29.59 -33.00
C VAL A 289 -19.72 -28.38 -32.37
N MET A 290 -19.41 -27.17 -32.83
CA MET A 290 -20.04 -25.93 -32.35
C MET A 290 -21.54 -25.85 -32.70
N GLN A 291 -21.94 -26.28 -33.91
CA GLN A 291 -23.34 -26.35 -34.33
C GLN A 291 -24.20 -27.30 -33.48
N CYS A 292 -23.59 -28.17 -32.68
CA CYS A 292 -24.30 -29.06 -31.77
C CYS A 292 -24.50 -28.46 -30.36
N ASP A 293 -24.19 -27.17 -30.15
CA ASP A 293 -24.27 -26.46 -28.87
C ASP A 293 -23.36 -27.07 -27.79
N ILE A 294 -22.27 -27.74 -28.20
CA ILE A 294 -21.35 -28.38 -27.25
C ILE A 294 -20.67 -27.34 -26.35
N PRO A 295 -20.17 -26.19 -26.83
CA PRO A 295 -19.58 -25.19 -25.96
C PRO A 295 -20.55 -24.67 -24.88
N GLU A 296 -21.82 -24.45 -25.23
CA GLU A 296 -22.88 -24.03 -24.32
C GLU A 296 -23.10 -25.05 -23.21
N ILE A 297 -23.19 -26.34 -23.58
CA ILE A 297 -23.35 -27.42 -22.61
C ILE A 297 -22.13 -27.53 -21.69
N LEU A 298 -20.91 -27.33 -22.22
CA LEU A 298 -19.70 -27.31 -21.39
C LEU A 298 -19.74 -26.17 -20.38
N PHE A 299 -20.20 -24.97 -20.75
CA PHE A 299 -20.40 -23.87 -19.82
C PHE A 299 -21.47 -24.17 -18.77
N GLU A 300 -22.57 -24.84 -19.14
CA GLU A 300 -23.59 -25.25 -18.17
C GLU A 300 -23.06 -26.27 -17.14
N ILE A 301 -22.21 -27.21 -17.58
CA ILE A 301 -21.61 -28.23 -16.71
C ILE A 301 -20.60 -27.62 -15.72
N LEU A 302 -20.06 -26.41 -15.95
CA LEU A 302 -19.16 -25.73 -15.01
C LEU A 302 -19.77 -25.51 -13.61
N ALA A 303 -21.10 -25.60 -13.47
CA ALA A 303 -21.77 -25.61 -12.16
C ALA A 303 -21.47 -26.86 -11.30
N THR A 304 -20.78 -27.87 -11.84
CA THR A 304 -20.37 -29.09 -11.12
C THR A 304 -19.40 -28.78 -9.98
N GLN A 305 -19.34 -29.67 -8.98
CA GLN A 305 -18.34 -29.61 -7.90
C GLN A 305 -17.11 -30.51 -8.17
N ASN A 306 -17.11 -31.25 -9.28
CA ASN A 306 -16.01 -32.15 -9.61
C ASN A 306 -14.85 -31.39 -10.26
N VAL A 307 -13.76 -31.21 -9.50
CA VAL A 307 -12.55 -30.49 -9.90
C VAL A 307 -11.93 -31.03 -11.20
N ASN A 308 -11.85 -32.36 -11.36
CA ASN A 308 -11.26 -32.98 -12.56
C ASN A 308 -12.08 -32.67 -13.81
N LEU A 309 -13.42 -32.65 -13.68
CA LEU A 309 -14.32 -32.31 -14.78
C LEU A 309 -14.19 -30.83 -15.16
N ILE A 310 -14.12 -29.93 -14.18
CA ILE A 310 -13.91 -28.49 -14.40
C ILE A 310 -12.61 -28.23 -15.16
N GLU A 311 -11.50 -28.85 -14.74
CA GLU A 311 -10.20 -28.72 -15.43
C GLU A 311 -10.27 -29.17 -16.89
N LEU A 312 -10.89 -30.32 -17.15
CA LEU A 312 -11.07 -30.85 -18.51
C LEU A 312 -11.97 -29.95 -19.36
N ILE A 313 -13.01 -29.33 -18.77
CA ILE A 313 -13.89 -28.38 -19.46
C ILE A 313 -13.09 -27.13 -19.87
N PHE A 314 -12.31 -26.54 -18.96
CA PHE A 314 -11.45 -25.39 -19.31
C PHE A 314 -10.46 -25.74 -20.42
N ASN A 315 -9.86 -26.94 -20.38
CA ASN A 315 -8.98 -27.43 -21.44
C ASN A 315 -9.71 -27.56 -22.80
N CYS A 316 -10.97 -28.00 -22.80
CA CYS A 316 -11.79 -28.06 -24.01
C CYS A 316 -12.12 -26.65 -24.54
N ILE A 317 -12.58 -25.74 -23.68
CA ILE A 317 -12.89 -24.35 -24.04
C ILE A 317 -11.65 -23.70 -24.67
N ARG A 318 -10.46 -23.90 -24.08
CA ARG A 318 -9.20 -23.39 -24.60
C ARG A 318 -8.93 -23.82 -26.04
N LYS A 319 -9.26 -25.07 -26.39
CA LYS A 319 -9.13 -25.57 -27.75
C LYS A 319 -10.11 -24.88 -28.71
N PHE A 320 -11.34 -24.62 -28.29
CA PHE A 320 -12.31 -23.86 -29.09
C PHE A 320 -11.86 -22.41 -29.36
N CYS A 321 -11.17 -21.77 -28.41
CA CYS A 321 -10.63 -20.42 -28.58
C CYS A 321 -9.61 -20.30 -29.72
N ASN A 322 -9.01 -21.41 -30.17
CA ASN A 322 -8.14 -21.40 -31.36
C ASN A 322 -8.91 -21.25 -32.68
N HIS A 323 -10.23 -21.38 -32.67
CA HIS A 323 -11.08 -21.32 -33.87
C HIS A 323 -11.90 -20.04 -33.91
N LYS A 324 -11.71 -19.22 -34.97
CA LYS A 324 -12.40 -17.92 -35.13
C LYS A 324 -13.92 -18.00 -35.04
N ASN A 325 -14.53 -19.09 -35.52
CA ASN A 325 -15.98 -19.26 -35.54
C ASN A 325 -16.59 -19.37 -34.14
N PHE A 326 -15.79 -19.72 -33.12
CA PHE A 326 -16.20 -19.70 -31.72
C PHE A 326 -16.63 -18.28 -31.27
N PHE A 327 -15.88 -17.27 -31.71
CA PHE A 327 -16.18 -15.86 -31.44
C PHE A 327 -17.24 -15.30 -32.40
N ILE A 328 -17.14 -15.59 -33.71
CA ILE A 328 -18.07 -15.06 -34.71
C ILE A 328 -19.52 -15.49 -34.42
N ASN A 329 -19.72 -16.74 -33.99
CA ASN A 329 -21.04 -17.27 -33.64
C ASN A 329 -21.45 -16.97 -32.19
N CYS A 330 -20.68 -16.15 -31.47
CA CYS A 330 -20.99 -15.68 -30.12
C CYS A 330 -21.08 -16.77 -29.04
N HIS A 331 -20.46 -17.93 -29.24
CA HIS A 331 -20.48 -19.03 -28.25
C HIS A 331 -19.84 -18.63 -26.90
N VAL A 332 -18.90 -17.67 -26.92
CA VAL A 332 -18.23 -17.14 -25.70
C VAL A 332 -19.21 -16.46 -24.73
N ILE A 333 -20.31 -15.88 -25.23
CA ILE A 333 -21.28 -15.15 -24.39
C ILE A 333 -21.91 -16.07 -23.34
N PHE A 334 -22.12 -17.34 -23.68
CA PHE A 334 -22.68 -18.34 -22.76
C PHE A 334 -21.73 -18.66 -21.59
N GLY A 335 -20.44 -18.34 -21.71
CA GLY A 335 -19.45 -18.58 -20.68
C GLY A 335 -19.32 -17.50 -19.61
N ILE A 336 -19.88 -16.29 -19.82
CA ILE A 336 -19.66 -15.15 -18.92
C ILE A 336 -20.08 -15.49 -17.48
N ASP A 337 -21.36 -15.68 -17.24
CA ASP A 337 -21.90 -15.96 -15.89
C ASP A 337 -21.46 -17.33 -15.34
N PRO A 338 -21.40 -18.43 -16.12
CA PRO A 338 -20.93 -19.71 -15.62
C PRO A 338 -19.45 -19.74 -15.22
N ILE A 339 -18.55 -19.05 -15.93
CA ILE A 339 -17.14 -18.97 -15.53
C ILE A 339 -17.01 -18.20 -14.22
N PHE A 340 -17.70 -17.07 -14.07
CA PHE A 340 -17.65 -16.29 -12.81
C PHE A 340 -18.21 -17.09 -11.63
N ARG A 341 -19.36 -17.75 -11.79
CA ARG A 341 -19.91 -18.64 -10.75
C ARG A 341 -19.00 -19.80 -10.44
N CYS A 342 -18.36 -20.40 -11.45
CA CYS A 342 -17.39 -21.46 -11.24
C CYS A 342 -16.18 -20.95 -10.44
N VAL A 343 -15.68 -19.75 -10.75
CA VAL A 343 -14.59 -19.09 -10.02
C VAL A 343 -14.99 -18.82 -8.57
N GLU A 344 -16.18 -18.29 -8.31
CA GLU A 344 -16.73 -18.10 -6.95
C GLU A 344 -16.91 -19.43 -6.21
N GLN A 345 -17.36 -20.48 -6.89
CA GLN A 345 -17.56 -21.81 -6.33
C GLN A 345 -16.23 -22.51 -6.00
N LEU A 346 -15.23 -22.40 -6.89
CA LEU A 346 -13.87 -22.91 -6.66
C LEU A 346 -13.23 -22.21 -5.45
N PHE A 347 -13.55 -20.93 -5.24
CA PHE A 347 -13.18 -20.21 -4.03
C PHE A 347 -13.87 -20.78 -2.78
N ALA A 348 -15.19 -20.99 -2.81
CA ALA A 348 -15.93 -21.58 -1.68
C ALA A 348 -15.47 -23.00 -1.32
N CYS A 349 -14.99 -23.78 -2.29
CA CYS A 349 -14.54 -25.16 -2.11
C CYS A 349 -13.03 -25.31 -1.80
N ASN A 350 -12.26 -24.22 -1.64
CA ASN A 350 -10.80 -24.23 -1.43
C ASN A 350 -9.97 -24.92 -2.54
N SER A 351 -10.54 -25.16 -3.72
CA SER A 351 -9.85 -25.69 -4.91
C SER A 351 -9.26 -24.56 -5.76
N ILE A 352 -8.47 -23.70 -5.11
CA ILE A 352 -7.94 -22.42 -5.63
C ILE A 352 -6.94 -22.62 -6.79
N VAL A 353 -6.39 -23.84 -6.94
CA VAL A 353 -5.38 -24.20 -7.97
C VAL A 353 -5.89 -24.02 -9.41
N LEU A 354 -7.21 -24.10 -9.63
CA LEU A 354 -7.81 -23.95 -10.96
C LEU A 354 -8.25 -22.51 -11.29
N LEU A 355 -8.21 -21.58 -10.33
CA LEU A 355 -8.59 -20.17 -10.56
C LEU A 355 -7.78 -19.48 -11.68
N PRO A 356 -6.46 -19.71 -11.83
CA PRO A 356 -5.69 -19.19 -12.95
C PRO A 356 -6.27 -19.55 -14.32
N LEU A 357 -6.91 -20.72 -14.45
CA LEU A 357 -7.50 -21.19 -15.70
C LEU A 357 -8.78 -20.42 -16.06
N GLY A 358 -9.53 -19.90 -15.07
CA GLY A 358 -10.72 -19.10 -15.33
C GLY A 358 -10.43 -17.63 -15.65
N LEU A 359 -9.26 -17.13 -15.26
CA LEU A 359 -8.83 -15.72 -15.39
C LEU A 359 -7.85 -15.50 -16.54
N THR A 360 -7.99 -16.23 -17.66
CA THR A 360 -7.20 -15.97 -18.87
C THR A 360 -8.03 -15.29 -19.94
N ARG A 361 -7.37 -14.49 -20.79
CA ARG A 361 -8.02 -13.73 -21.86
C ARG A 361 -8.81 -14.65 -22.81
N GLU A 362 -8.29 -15.85 -23.04
CA GLU A 362 -8.88 -16.83 -23.96
C GLU A 362 -10.29 -17.25 -23.53
N HIS A 363 -10.59 -17.25 -22.23
CA HIS A 363 -11.88 -17.73 -21.70
C HIS A 363 -12.93 -16.63 -21.50
N LEU A 364 -12.54 -15.36 -21.57
CA LEU A 364 -13.41 -14.23 -21.25
C LEU A 364 -13.95 -13.55 -22.53
N HIS A 365 -15.18 -13.04 -22.44
CA HIS A 365 -15.79 -12.23 -23.50
C HIS A 365 -15.23 -10.80 -23.51
N LEU A 366 -15.31 -10.11 -24.65
CA LEU A 366 -14.93 -8.70 -24.82
C LEU A 366 -16.16 -7.77 -24.79
N PRO A 367 -16.21 -6.72 -23.96
CA PRO A 367 -15.14 -6.22 -23.09
C PRO A 367 -14.98 -7.04 -21.80
N ILE A 368 -13.77 -7.03 -21.25
CA ILE A 368 -13.45 -7.78 -20.04
C ILE A 368 -13.98 -7.03 -18.80
N PRO A 369 -14.71 -7.70 -17.89
CA PRO A 369 -15.31 -7.07 -16.72
C PRO A 369 -14.28 -6.92 -15.58
N PHE A 370 -13.40 -5.91 -15.70
CA PHE A 370 -12.34 -5.65 -14.71
C PHE A 370 -12.85 -5.38 -13.29
N ILE A 371 -14.05 -4.81 -13.15
CA ILE A 371 -14.68 -4.54 -11.84
C ILE A 371 -15.01 -5.85 -11.12
N ASP A 372 -15.58 -6.82 -11.83
CA ASP A 372 -15.94 -8.12 -11.25
C ASP A 372 -14.67 -8.91 -10.88
N ILE A 373 -13.64 -8.86 -11.72
CA ILE A 373 -12.32 -9.44 -11.43
C ILE A 373 -11.69 -8.78 -10.21
N GLN A 374 -11.78 -7.45 -10.08
CA GLN A 374 -11.29 -6.72 -8.92
C GLN A 374 -12.00 -7.17 -7.63
N ASN A 375 -13.33 -7.24 -7.65
CA ASN A 375 -14.13 -7.71 -6.52
C ASN A 375 -13.74 -9.13 -6.11
N ILE A 376 -13.51 -10.02 -7.09
CA ILE A 376 -13.03 -11.38 -6.83
C ILE A 376 -11.65 -11.35 -6.17
N ILE A 377 -10.69 -10.56 -6.67
CA ILE A 377 -9.34 -10.48 -6.08
C ILE A 377 -9.38 -9.92 -4.65
N GLU A 378 -10.23 -8.91 -4.40
CA GLU A 378 -10.46 -8.37 -3.07
C GLU A 378 -11.03 -9.44 -2.13
N ASP A 379 -12.06 -10.18 -2.57
CA ASP A 379 -12.67 -11.27 -1.80
C ASP A 379 -11.71 -12.44 -1.56
N LEU A 380 -10.90 -12.82 -2.56
CA LEU A 380 -9.83 -13.82 -2.43
C LEU A 380 -8.82 -13.41 -1.35
N SER A 381 -8.55 -12.11 -1.24
CA SER A 381 -7.55 -11.56 -0.34
C SER A 381 -8.09 -11.33 1.07
N LYS A 382 -9.42 -11.28 1.25
CA LYS A 382 -10.04 -11.34 2.58
C LYS A 382 -9.63 -12.65 3.27
N ASN A 383 -9.21 -12.56 4.53
CA ASN A 383 -8.80 -13.69 5.39
C ASN A 383 -7.44 -14.35 5.05
N VAL A 384 -6.53 -13.69 4.31
CA VAL A 384 -5.16 -14.22 4.09
C VAL A 384 -4.39 -14.38 5.40
N SER A 385 -4.57 -13.47 6.37
CA SER A 385 -4.02 -13.59 7.73
C SER A 385 -4.56 -14.81 8.49
N ASP A 386 -5.82 -15.15 8.27
CA ASP A 386 -6.53 -16.18 9.04
C ASP A 386 -6.17 -17.60 8.59
N LEU A 387 -5.51 -17.75 7.43
CA LEU A 387 -5.01 -19.02 6.91
C LEU A 387 -4.08 -19.72 7.91
N PHE A 388 -3.28 -18.95 8.64
CA PHE A 388 -2.30 -19.48 9.59
C PHE A 388 -2.84 -19.52 11.04
N ILE A 389 -3.80 -18.64 11.39
CA ILE A 389 -4.46 -18.57 12.71
C ILE A 389 -5.48 -19.72 12.90
N SER A 390 -6.24 -20.06 11.86
CA SER A 390 -7.32 -21.07 11.92
C SER A 390 -6.84 -22.53 12.05
N SER A 391 -5.52 -22.75 11.98
CA SER A 391 -4.88 -24.06 12.14
C SER A 391 -5.16 -24.70 13.51
N GLU A 392 -5.41 -23.92 14.57
CA GLU A 392 -5.75 -24.46 15.90
C GLU A 392 -7.22 -24.89 16.05
N ILE A 393 -8.14 -24.31 15.27
CA ILE A 393 -9.58 -24.64 15.32
C ILE A 393 -9.89 -25.83 14.40
N LEU A 394 -9.20 -25.94 13.25
CA LEU A 394 -9.30 -27.09 12.35
C LEU A 394 -8.77 -28.39 12.97
N LYS A 395 -7.80 -28.32 13.89
CA LYS A 395 -7.28 -29.45 14.70
C LYS A 395 -8.38 -30.20 15.48
N ARG A 396 -9.51 -29.56 15.79
CA ARG A 396 -10.63 -30.21 16.51
C ARG A 396 -11.67 -30.86 15.58
N LYS A 397 -11.65 -30.59 14.27
CA LYS A 397 -12.69 -31.07 13.34
C LYS A 397 -12.24 -32.14 12.34
N LEU A 398 -10.95 -32.25 12.02
CA LEU A 398 -10.44 -33.23 11.04
C LEU A 398 -9.74 -34.41 11.74
N ASN A 399 -10.55 -35.37 12.19
CA ASN A 399 -10.05 -36.68 12.57
C ASN A 399 -9.95 -37.58 11.32
N LYS A 400 -8.77 -38.20 11.15
CA LYS A 400 -8.37 -39.28 10.23
C LYS A 400 -7.76 -38.85 8.88
N GLY A 401 -6.44 -38.68 8.90
CA GLY A 401 -5.52 -39.47 8.08
C GLY A 401 -5.44 -39.14 6.59
N CYS A 402 -4.75 -38.05 6.25
CA CYS A 402 -3.76 -37.92 5.18
C CYS A 402 -3.43 -36.42 4.97
N ILE A 403 -2.16 -36.12 4.66
CA ILE A 403 -1.53 -34.80 4.44
C ILE A 403 -0.86 -34.19 5.70
N THR A 404 0.43 -33.89 5.56
CA THR A 404 1.28 -33.17 6.51
C THR A 404 0.81 -31.71 6.66
N GLU A 405 0.33 -31.36 7.84
CA GLU A 405 -0.53 -30.21 8.19
C GLU A 405 0.00 -28.77 7.90
N ILE A 406 1.22 -28.60 7.37
CA ILE A 406 1.80 -27.27 7.02
C ILE A 406 1.71 -26.98 5.51
N GLU A 407 1.52 -28.00 4.66
CA GLU A 407 1.52 -27.83 3.20
C GLU A 407 0.23 -27.19 2.68
N LEU A 408 -0.92 -27.36 3.37
CA LEU A 408 -2.22 -26.87 2.89
C LEU A 408 -2.36 -25.33 2.94
N PRO A 409 -2.03 -24.62 4.05
CA PRO A 409 -2.10 -23.15 4.07
C PRO A 409 -1.11 -22.50 3.09
N GLU A 410 0.06 -23.09 2.92
CA GLU A 410 1.09 -22.63 1.99
C GLU A 410 0.67 -22.83 0.52
N GLN A 411 0.09 -23.99 0.17
CA GLN A 411 -0.50 -24.23 -1.15
C GLN A 411 -1.64 -23.26 -1.46
N LEU A 412 -2.49 -22.95 -0.47
CA LEU A 412 -3.56 -21.96 -0.62
C LEU A 412 -3.01 -20.55 -0.83
N LEU A 413 -1.94 -20.17 -0.12
CA LEU A 413 -1.26 -18.88 -0.32
C LEU A 413 -0.68 -18.77 -1.74
N ILE A 414 0.01 -19.81 -2.21
CA ILE A 414 0.55 -19.87 -3.58
C ILE A 414 -0.59 -19.75 -4.60
N ALA A 415 -1.69 -20.47 -4.41
CA ALA A 415 -2.82 -20.45 -5.32
C ALA A 415 -3.48 -19.06 -5.38
N LYS A 416 -3.67 -18.37 -4.23
CA LYS A 416 -4.18 -16.99 -4.19
C LYS A 416 -3.25 -16.00 -4.90
N LEU A 417 -1.95 -16.08 -4.65
CA LEU A 417 -0.94 -15.27 -5.35
C LEU A 417 -0.92 -15.55 -6.86
N SER A 418 -1.08 -16.81 -7.27
CA SER A 418 -1.14 -17.18 -8.69
C SER A 418 -2.37 -16.60 -9.40
N ALA A 419 -3.51 -16.49 -8.71
CA ALA A 419 -4.71 -15.85 -9.26
C ALA A 419 -4.48 -14.34 -9.49
N ILE A 420 -3.81 -13.66 -8.55
CA ILE A 420 -3.39 -12.26 -8.73
C ILE A 420 -2.44 -12.14 -9.92
N ASN A 421 -1.44 -13.02 -10.03
CA ASN A 421 -0.50 -13.03 -11.15
C ASN A 421 -1.22 -13.21 -12.51
N SER A 422 -2.19 -14.13 -12.58
CA SER A 422 -3.01 -14.32 -13.78
C SER A 422 -3.84 -13.09 -14.14
N ALA A 423 -4.41 -12.40 -13.15
CA ALA A 423 -5.16 -11.17 -13.41
C ALA A 423 -4.26 -10.01 -13.88
N ILE A 424 -3.02 -9.92 -13.36
CA ILE A 424 -2.03 -8.96 -13.85
C ILE A 424 -1.63 -9.30 -15.30
N SER A 425 -1.39 -10.57 -15.62
CA SER A 425 -1.09 -10.99 -16.99
C SER A 425 -2.26 -10.76 -17.95
N LEU A 426 -3.50 -10.98 -17.50
CA LEU A 426 -4.70 -10.62 -18.26
C LEU A 426 -4.70 -9.12 -18.59
N LEU A 427 -4.39 -8.25 -17.62
CA LEU A 427 -4.30 -6.81 -17.84
C LEU A 427 -3.20 -6.45 -18.86
N GLN A 428 -2.02 -7.08 -18.77
CA GLN A 428 -0.93 -6.92 -19.74
C GLN A 428 -1.40 -7.28 -21.16
N ASP A 429 -2.07 -8.41 -21.32
CA ASP A 429 -2.63 -8.85 -22.61
C ASP A 429 -3.69 -7.88 -23.14
N CYS A 430 -4.47 -7.25 -22.24
CA CYS A 430 -5.52 -6.29 -22.62
C CYS A 430 -4.97 -4.94 -23.05
N ILE A 431 -3.91 -4.43 -22.40
CA ILE A 431 -3.29 -3.16 -22.80
C ILE A 431 -2.72 -3.25 -24.22
N SER A 432 -2.32 -4.43 -24.66
CA SER A 432 -1.85 -4.67 -26.03
C SER A 432 -2.97 -4.62 -27.08
N ASP A 433 -4.26 -4.71 -26.68
CA ASP A 433 -5.40 -4.77 -27.59
C ASP A 433 -6.56 -3.83 -27.17
N PRO A 434 -6.82 -2.73 -27.90
CA PRO A 434 -7.86 -1.76 -27.54
C PRO A 434 -9.28 -2.33 -27.55
N SER A 435 -9.54 -3.47 -28.21
CA SER A 435 -10.86 -4.12 -28.23
C SER A 435 -11.28 -4.72 -26.86
N CYS A 436 -10.33 -4.87 -25.92
CA CYS A 436 -10.60 -5.39 -24.58
C CYS A 436 -11.38 -4.45 -23.67
N PHE A 437 -11.39 -3.16 -23.97
CA PHE A 437 -12.03 -2.12 -23.15
C PHE A 437 -13.30 -1.54 -23.78
N GLU A 438 -13.52 -1.75 -25.08
CA GLU A 438 -14.68 -1.22 -25.81
C GLU A 438 -15.90 -2.16 -25.69
N ALA A 439 -17.04 -1.62 -25.24
CA ALA A 439 -18.30 -2.34 -25.27
C ALA A 439 -18.75 -2.57 -26.72
N SER A 440 -18.72 -3.82 -27.17
CA SER A 440 -19.06 -4.28 -28.53
C SER A 440 -20.50 -3.98 -29.01
N PHE A 441 -21.34 -3.34 -28.17
CA PHE A 441 -22.72 -2.97 -28.45
C PHE A 441 -23.02 -1.47 -28.20
N LYS A 442 -22.33 -0.55 -28.88
CA LYS A 442 -22.80 0.85 -29.05
C LYS A 442 -23.23 1.13 -30.49
N PRO A 443 -24.38 1.80 -30.72
CA PRO A 443 -24.88 2.10 -32.07
C PRO A 443 -23.95 3.09 -32.82
N PRO A 444 -23.94 3.08 -34.18
CA PRO A 444 -22.91 3.73 -35.00
C PRO A 444 -22.86 5.27 -34.95
N GLN A 445 -23.75 5.92 -34.19
CA GLN A 445 -23.88 7.38 -34.17
C GLN A 445 -23.05 8.07 -33.07
N GLU A 446 -22.51 7.32 -32.10
CA GLU A 446 -21.67 7.88 -31.02
C GLU A 446 -20.15 7.76 -31.26
N ILE A 447 -19.74 6.94 -32.24
CA ILE A 447 -18.32 6.65 -32.55
C ILE A 447 -17.56 7.90 -33.05
N PHE A 448 -18.27 8.93 -33.54
CA PHE A 448 -17.66 10.16 -34.07
C PHE A 448 -17.53 11.30 -33.06
N ALA A 449 -17.92 11.09 -31.81
CA ALA A 449 -17.77 12.08 -30.75
C ALA A 449 -17.28 11.41 -29.47
N ASN A 450 -15.96 11.32 -29.27
CA ASN A 450 -15.28 11.90 -28.10
C ASN A 450 -13.84 11.41 -27.96
N ASN A 451 -12.93 12.34 -27.69
CA ASN A 451 -11.58 12.07 -27.14
C ASN A 451 -11.62 11.58 -25.67
N SER A 452 -12.78 11.18 -25.13
CA SER A 452 -12.96 10.77 -23.72
C SER A 452 -12.71 9.28 -23.47
N GLU A 453 -12.82 8.42 -24.49
CA GLU A 453 -12.68 6.96 -24.32
C GLU A 453 -11.23 6.54 -23.96
N LYS A 454 -10.22 7.30 -24.41
CA LYS A 454 -8.82 7.09 -23.98
C LYS A 454 -8.60 7.42 -22.49
N HIS A 455 -9.35 8.38 -21.95
CA HIS A 455 -9.21 8.77 -20.54
C HIS A 455 -9.91 7.78 -19.60
N GLU A 456 -11.10 7.28 -19.95
CA GLU A 456 -11.83 6.29 -19.15
C GLU A 456 -11.09 4.95 -19.07
N ASN A 457 -10.56 4.45 -20.19
CA ASN A 457 -9.77 3.21 -20.20
C ASN A 457 -8.47 3.33 -19.39
N SER A 458 -7.80 4.50 -19.45
CA SER A 458 -6.63 4.75 -18.61
C SER A 458 -6.97 4.79 -17.11
N CYS A 459 -8.16 5.30 -16.76
CA CYS A 459 -8.61 5.41 -15.38
C CYS A 459 -8.87 4.03 -14.75
N LEU A 460 -9.59 3.14 -15.46
CA LEU A 460 -9.88 1.78 -15.01
C LEU A 460 -8.61 0.95 -14.80
N VAL A 461 -7.64 1.06 -15.73
CA VAL A 461 -6.34 0.38 -15.59
C VAL A 461 -5.58 0.91 -14.37
N THR A 462 -5.57 2.23 -14.16
CA THR A 462 -4.88 2.83 -13.00
C THR A 462 -5.53 2.48 -11.67
N GLU A 463 -6.86 2.34 -11.62
CA GLU A 463 -7.62 1.96 -10.43
C GLU A 463 -7.44 0.48 -10.08
N PHE A 464 -7.45 -0.39 -11.09
CA PHE A 464 -7.17 -1.81 -10.91
C PHE A 464 -5.76 -2.05 -10.37
N ILE A 465 -4.75 -1.38 -10.95
CA ILE A 465 -3.36 -1.46 -10.46
C ILE A 465 -3.27 -0.93 -9.03
N ALA A 466 -3.88 0.23 -8.72
CA ALA A 466 -3.88 0.80 -7.38
C ALA A 466 -4.46 -0.17 -6.34
N THR A 467 -5.56 -0.85 -6.68
CA THR A 467 -6.21 -1.83 -5.81
C THR A 467 -5.30 -3.04 -5.54
N ILE A 468 -4.65 -3.60 -6.57
CA ILE A 468 -3.70 -4.71 -6.39
C ILE A 468 -2.51 -4.28 -5.53
N LEU A 469 -1.98 -3.06 -5.72
CA LEU A 469 -0.91 -2.53 -4.87
C LEU A 469 -1.35 -2.39 -3.42
N GLU A 470 -2.58 -1.92 -3.17
CA GLU A 470 -3.13 -1.83 -1.82
C GLU A 470 -3.28 -3.20 -1.15
N ILE A 471 -3.80 -4.19 -1.88
CA ILE A 471 -3.98 -5.57 -1.41
C ILE A 471 -2.62 -6.21 -1.07
N THR A 472 -1.65 -6.12 -1.98
CA THR A 472 -0.31 -6.68 -1.77
C THR A 472 0.37 -6.05 -0.55
N TYR A 473 0.23 -4.74 -0.38
CA TYR A 473 0.78 -3.99 0.75
C TYR A 473 0.16 -4.31 2.09
N LYS A 474 -1.17 -4.32 2.15
CA LYS A 474 -1.90 -4.43 3.42
C LYS A 474 -2.04 -5.88 3.89
N LEU A 475 -2.13 -6.83 2.96
CA LEU A 475 -2.52 -8.21 3.28
C LEU A 475 -1.40 -9.22 3.05
N TYR A 476 -0.71 -9.19 1.91
CA TYR A 476 0.28 -10.22 1.57
C TYR A 476 1.66 -9.98 2.17
N ILE A 477 2.18 -8.75 2.12
CA ILE A 477 3.50 -8.44 2.69
C ILE A 477 3.59 -8.77 4.18
N PRO A 478 2.64 -8.38 5.05
CA PRO A 478 2.69 -8.73 6.47
C PRO A 478 2.75 -10.25 6.70
N VAL A 479 1.94 -11.02 5.96
CA VAL A 479 1.88 -12.48 6.07
C VAL A 479 3.17 -13.14 5.60
N LEU A 480 3.73 -12.71 4.47
CA LEU A 480 5.02 -13.21 3.99
C LEU A 480 6.18 -12.84 4.93
N TYR A 481 6.09 -11.69 5.61
CA TYR A 481 7.09 -11.25 6.58
C TYR A 481 7.01 -12.07 7.88
N GLU A 482 5.82 -12.18 8.47
CA GLU A 482 5.56 -12.86 9.75
C GLU A 482 5.87 -14.36 9.68
N TYR A 483 5.47 -15.02 8.58
CA TYR A 483 5.64 -16.47 8.42
C TYR A 483 6.90 -16.85 7.64
N SER A 484 7.86 -15.93 7.49
CA SER A 484 9.04 -16.15 6.66
C SER A 484 9.91 -17.35 7.09
N GLY A 485 9.91 -17.68 8.38
CA GLY A 485 10.58 -18.86 8.93
C GLY A 485 9.76 -20.16 8.95
N VAL A 486 8.46 -20.10 8.62
CA VAL A 486 7.52 -21.24 8.71
C VAL A 486 7.23 -21.85 7.33
N LEU A 487 7.24 -21.03 6.27
CA LEU A 487 7.01 -21.44 4.89
C LEU A 487 8.13 -22.37 4.38
N LYS A 488 7.79 -23.53 3.81
CA LYS A 488 8.75 -24.53 3.33
C LYS A 488 9.03 -24.43 1.83
N SER A 489 8.05 -23.98 1.05
CA SER A 489 8.13 -23.77 -0.39
C SER A 489 8.57 -22.33 -0.71
N LEU A 490 9.53 -22.20 -1.62
CA LEU A 490 9.96 -20.89 -2.12
C LEU A 490 8.98 -20.31 -3.14
N GLN A 491 8.03 -21.09 -3.63
CA GLN A 491 7.12 -20.71 -4.70
C GLN A 491 6.24 -19.51 -4.33
N SER A 492 5.87 -19.38 -3.06
CA SER A 492 5.08 -18.25 -2.56
C SER A 492 5.80 -16.92 -2.76
N TYR A 493 7.10 -16.86 -2.46
CA TYR A 493 7.94 -15.69 -2.70
C TYR A 493 8.17 -15.45 -4.18
N ILE A 494 8.44 -16.50 -4.96
CA ILE A 494 8.69 -16.38 -6.41
C ILE A 494 7.49 -15.74 -7.10
N VAL A 495 6.29 -16.28 -6.90
CA VAL A 495 5.05 -15.76 -7.51
C VAL A 495 4.76 -14.33 -7.04
N PHE A 496 5.01 -14.03 -5.76
CA PHE A 496 4.83 -12.68 -5.22
C PHE A 496 5.79 -11.66 -5.88
N LEU A 497 7.07 -11.99 -6.00
CA LEU A 497 8.06 -11.11 -6.64
C LEU A 497 7.77 -10.94 -8.14
N GLU A 498 7.32 -11.99 -8.81
CA GLU A 498 6.89 -11.93 -10.21
C GLU A 498 5.72 -10.95 -10.39
N CYS A 499 4.72 -10.96 -9.49
CA CYS A 499 3.62 -9.99 -9.51
C CYS A 499 4.13 -8.55 -9.44
N LEU A 500 5.06 -8.25 -8.53
CA LEU A 500 5.61 -6.89 -8.37
C LEU A 500 6.39 -6.43 -9.60
N ILE A 501 7.13 -7.33 -10.24
CA ILE A 501 7.89 -7.02 -11.47
C ILE A 501 6.92 -6.71 -12.61
N LYS A 502 5.89 -7.54 -12.82
CA LYS A 502 4.87 -7.29 -13.86
C LYS A 502 4.09 -5.98 -13.64
N LEU A 503 3.82 -5.62 -12.39
CA LEU A 503 3.17 -4.35 -12.04
C LEU A 503 4.07 -3.15 -12.35
N GLU A 504 5.38 -3.28 -12.21
CA GLU A 504 6.34 -2.23 -12.57
C GLU A 504 6.44 -2.00 -14.08
N GLU A 505 6.39 -3.08 -14.87
CA GLU A 505 6.31 -2.99 -16.33
C GLU A 505 5.03 -2.28 -16.80
N LEU A 506 3.92 -2.45 -16.07
CA LEU A 506 2.62 -1.85 -16.38
C LEU A 506 2.52 -0.37 -16.01
N SER A 507 2.96 0.01 -14.80
CA SER A 507 2.81 1.36 -14.24
C SER A 507 4.02 1.76 -13.40
N PRO A 508 5.14 2.18 -14.03
CA PRO A 508 6.37 2.49 -13.32
C PRO A 508 6.21 3.68 -12.36
N LYS A 509 5.35 4.66 -12.69
CA LYS A 509 5.12 5.84 -11.83
C LYS A 509 4.42 5.50 -10.51
N GLN A 510 3.36 4.69 -10.54
CA GLN A 510 2.68 4.27 -9.30
C GLN A 510 3.57 3.33 -8.49
N MET A 511 4.32 2.46 -9.16
CA MET A 511 5.28 1.57 -8.52
C MET A 511 6.43 2.31 -7.85
N GLN A 512 6.85 3.47 -8.36
CA GLN A 512 7.86 4.33 -7.71
C GLN A 512 7.40 4.82 -6.33
N GLU A 513 6.19 5.39 -6.22
CA GLU A 513 5.63 5.83 -4.92
C GLU A 513 5.40 4.64 -3.97
N TYR A 514 5.00 3.52 -4.55
CA TYR A 514 4.81 2.27 -3.84
C TYR A 514 6.11 1.73 -3.24
N PHE A 515 7.20 1.67 -4.01
CA PHE A 515 8.50 1.20 -3.53
C PHE A 515 9.05 2.08 -2.41
N ILE A 516 8.86 3.40 -2.45
CA ILE A 516 9.23 4.28 -1.34
C ILE A 516 8.45 3.89 -0.06
N SER A 517 7.16 3.61 -0.20
CA SER A 517 6.29 3.18 0.91
C SER A 517 6.65 1.79 1.46
N LEU A 518 7.17 0.90 0.61
CA LEU A 518 7.70 -0.41 0.98
C LEU A 518 9.03 -0.30 1.71
N CYS A 519 9.96 0.51 1.19
CA CYS A 519 11.27 0.72 1.81
C CYS A 519 11.14 1.29 3.23
N LYS A 520 10.11 2.11 3.50
CA LYS A 520 9.73 2.59 4.86
C LYS A 520 9.38 1.49 5.88
N LYS A 521 9.10 0.27 5.42
CA LYS A 521 8.77 -0.90 6.24
C LYS A 521 9.83 -2.01 6.11
N ASP A 522 11.09 -1.64 5.92
CA ASP A 522 12.23 -2.55 5.84
C ASP A 522 12.14 -3.60 4.71
N PHE A 523 11.33 -3.34 3.67
CA PHE A 523 11.16 -4.27 2.55
C PHE A 523 12.46 -4.54 1.79
N LEU A 524 13.33 -3.51 1.65
CA LEU A 524 14.62 -3.65 0.97
C LEU A 524 15.56 -4.59 1.75
N GLN A 525 15.50 -4.54 3.08
CA GLN A 525 16.24 -5.46 3.95
C GLN A 525 15.67 -6.87 3.85
N TRP A 526 14.35 -7.02 3.90
CA TRP A 526 13.68 -8.32 3.73
C TRP A 526 13.98 -8.97 2.39
N LEU A 527 13.96 -8.20 1.29
CA LEU A 527 14.31 -8.71 -0.04
C LEU A 527 15.78 -9.16 -0.12
N TRP A 528 16.68 -8.45 0.57
CA TRP A 528 18.08 -8.86 0.72
C TRP A 528 18.21 -10.13 1.56
N ASP A 529 17.48 -10.24 2.66
CA ASP A 529 17.47 -11.42 3.52
C ASP A 529 16.84 -12.62 2.84
N LEU A 530 15.83 -12.45 1.98
CA LEU A 530 15.30 -13.51 1.11
C LEU A 530 16.34 -13.98 0.09
N LYS A 531 17.07 -13.05 -0.53
CA LYS A 531 18.21 -13.40 -1.40
C LYS A 531 19.29 -14.19 -0.65
N ARG A 532 19.45 -13.95 0.66
CA ARG A 532 20.40 -14.63 1.55
C ARG A 532 19.89 -15.97 2.07
N TYR A 533 18.61 -16.08 2.40
CA TYR A 533 18.00 -17.27 3.00
C TYR A 533 18.24 -18.47 2.07
N GLN A 534 18.80 -19.55 2.63
CA GLN A 534 19.09 -20.85 1.98
C GLN A 534 20.43 -21.04 1.24
N TRP A 535 21.46 -20.26 1.55
CA TRP A 535 22.84 -20.54 1.09
C TRP A 535 23.58 -21.66 1.85
N ILE A 536 22.87 -22.59 2.50
CA ILE A 536 23.47 -23.80 3.07
C ILE A 536 23.14 -24.99 2.16
N GLY A 537 23.86 -25.10 1.03
CA GLY A 537 24.21 -26.39 0.43
C GLY A 537 23.26 -27.05 -0.59
N ASN A 538 22.07 -26.52 -0.90
CA ASN A 538 21.15 -27.19 -1.84
C ASN A 538 21.11 -26.55 -3.23
N ARG A 539 21.31 -27.36 -4.28
CA ARG A 539 21.17 -26.99 -5.70
C ARG A 539 19.73 -27.21 -6.18
N ASN A 540 18.76 -26.55 -5.56
CA ASN A 540 17.36 -26.62 -6.03
C ASN A 540 17.12 -25.53 -7.09
N GLU A 541 16.36 -25.85 -8.14
CA GLU A 541 16.02 -24.92 -9.24
C GLU A 541 15.29 -23.67 -8.71
N ASP A 542 14.36 -23.85 -7.77
CA ASP A 542 13.58 -22.77 -7.13
C ASP A 542 14.47 -21.72 -6.43
N ILE A 543 15.61 -22.13 -5.84
CA ILE A 543 16.55 -21.19 -5.18
C ILE A 543 17.21 -20.29 -6.23
N CYS A 544 17.58 -20.87 -7.37
CA CYS A 544 18.17 -20.11 -8.48
C CYS A 544 17.15 -19.14 -9.09
N GLU A 545 15.89 -19.54 -9.21
CA GLU A 545 14.81 -18.67 -9.69
C GLU A 545 14.52 -17.53 -8.71
N LEU A 546 14.32 -17.83 -7.43
CA LEU A 546 14.10 -16.81 -6.39
C LEU A 546 15.21 -15.77 -6.40
N LYS A 547 16.47 -16.20 -6.49
CA LYS A 547 17.62 -15.30 -6.57
C LYS A 547 17.52 -14.36 -7.79
N LYS A 548 17.17 -14.89 -8.97
CA LYS A 548 17.01 -14.07 -10.18
C LYS A 548 15.93 -13.01 -9.99
N TYR A 549 14.78 -13.38 -9.40
CA TYR A 549 13.69 -12.45 -9.12
C TYR A 549 14.09 -11.39 -8.08
N CYS A 550 14.77 -11.78 -7.00
CA CYS A 550 15.30 -10.83 -6.02
C CYS A 550 16.32 -9.87 -6.65
N ASP A 551 17.27 -10.36 -7.45
CA ASP A 551 18.26 -9.54 -8.14
C ASP A 551 17.60 -8.56 -9.12
N HIS A 552 16.59 -9.02 -9.85
CA HIS A 552 15.84 -8.19 -10.80
C HIS A 552 15.06 -7.08 -10.08
N LEU A 553 14.29 -7.45 -9.05
CA LEU A 553 13.48 -6.47 -8.30
C LEU A 553 14.36 -5.48 -7.52
N LEU A 554 15.46 -5.93 -6.90
CA LEU A 554 16.43 -5.02 -6.26
C LEU A 554 17.00 -4.03 -7.27
N LYS A 555 17.36 -4.49 -8.47
CA LYS A 555 17.86 -3.62 -9.53
C LYS A 555 16.80 -2.60 -9.96
N ILE A 556 15.55 -3.01 -10.12
CA ILE A 556 14.41 -2.12 -10.45
C ILE A 556 14.25 -1.06 -9.36
N ILE A 557 14.19 -1.46 -8.08
CA ILE A 557 14.03 -0.56 -6.94
C ILE A 557 15.17 0.45 -6.90
N LEU A 558 16.43 0.00 -6.95
CA LEU A 558 17.60 0.88 -6.93
C LEU A 558 17.58 1.88 -8.10
N THR A 559 17.23 1.41 -9.30
CA THR A 559 17.15 2.25 -10.50
C THR A 559 16.05 3.31 -10.37
N ASN A 560 14.84 2.89 -10.00
CA ASN A 560 13.68 3.78 -9.83
C ASN A 560 13.92 4.84 -8.75
N LEU A 561 14.51 4.45 -7.62
CA LEU A 561 14.82 5.40 -6.54
C LEU A 561 15.95 6.38 -6.92
N THR A 562 16.91 5.98 -7.75
CA THR A 562 17.94 6.92 -8.26
C THR A 562 17.38 7.93 -9.26
N TYR A 563 16.45 7.55 -10.14
CA TYR A 563 15.84 8.45 -11.12
C TYR A 563 15.02 9.58 -10.50
N ASN A 564 14.39 9.34 -9.34
CA ASN A 564 13.46 10.26 -8.70
C ASN A 564 14.10 11.57 -8.19
N PHE A 565 15.44 11.65 -8.13
CA PHE A 565 16.14 12.82 -7.60
C PHE A 565 16.98 13.59 -8.62
N ASP A 566 17.35 12.98 -9.75
CA ASP A 566 18.39 13.56 -10.60
C ASP A 566 17.85 14.33 -11.82
N GLY A 567 16.58 14.15 -12.22
CA GLY A 567 15.92 14.98 -13.24
C GLY A 567 16.60 15.05 -14.61
N THR A 568 17.72 14.36 -14.81
CA THR A 568 18.53 14.38 -16.03
C THR A 568 18.43 13.05 -16.73
N GLU A 569 17.75 13.05 -17.87
CA GLU A 569 17.86 12.03 -18.90
C GLU A 569 19.33 11.93 -19.34
N GLY A 570 20.00 10.80 -19.09
CA GLY A 570 21.37 10.65 -19.61
C GLY A 570 22.05 9.31 -19.39
N VAL A 571 22.01 8.74 -18.19
CA VAL A 571 22.75 7.50 -17.90
C VAL A 571 21.92 6.57 -17.01
N VAL A 572 21.54 5.40 -17.54
CA VAL A 572 20.91 4.34 -16.74
C VAL A 572 21.95 3.80 -15.75
N PRO A 573 21.72 3.86 -14.43
CA PRO A 573 22.67 3.33 -13.47
C PRO A 573 22.75 1.80 -13.64
N LEU A 574 23.96 1.33 -13.92
CA LEU A 574 24.26 -0.09 -13.97
C LEU A 574 24.58 -0.56 -12.56
N PHE A 575 23.78 -1.48 -12.04
CA PHE A 575 23.99 -2.18 -10.78
C PHE A 575 24.26 -3.67 -11.04
N ASP A 576 25.26 -4.26 -10.38
CA ASP A 576 25.60 -5.68 -10.44
C ASP A 576 25.40 -6.34 -9.06
N LEU A 577 24.34 -7.13 -8.97
CA LEU A 577 23.95 -7.87 -7.77
C LEU A 577 24.41 -9.34 -7.79
N SER A 578 24.88 -9.83 -8.94
CA SER A 578 25.16 -11.26 -9.16
C SER A 578 26.28 -11.81 -8.27
N ARG A 579 27.25 -10.94 -7.94
CA ARG A 579 28.43 -11.23 -7.13
C ARG A 579 28.23 -10.97 -5.63
N LEU A 580 27.13 -10.33 -5.24
CA LEU A 580 26.81 -10.00 -3.85
C LEU A 580 25.93 -11.10 -3.25
N ASN A 581 26.58 -12.13 -2.69
CA ASN A 581 25.92 -13.28 -2.07
C ASN A 581 26.41 -13.41 -0.62
N GLY A 582 25.75 -12.75 0.32
CA GLY A 582 26.16 -12.73 1.72
C GLY A 582 25.34 -11.76 2.57
N ASN A 583 25.63 -11.70 3.87
CA ASN A 583 25.10 -10.63 4.70
C ASN A 583 25.60 -9.28 4.15
N LEU A 584 24.79 -8.23 4.24
CA LEU A 584 25.19 -6.90 3.79
C LEU A 584 26.50 -6.46 4.48
N ASN A 585 26.68 -6.83 5.75
CA ASN A 585 27.93 -6.61 6.49
C ASN A 585 29.13 -7.32 5.86
N ASP A 586 28.97 -8.57 5.41
CA ASP A 586 30.03 -9.30 4.71
C ASP A 586 30.31 -8.66 3.33
N CYS A 587 29.27 -8.18 2.64
CA CYS A 587 29.43 -7.45 1.38
C CYS A 587 30.22 -6.14 1.56
N THR A 588 30.16 -5.49 2.73
CA THR A 588 30.99 -4.31 2.99
C THR A 588 32.49 -4.62 3.11
N THR A 589 32.89 -5.87 3.33
CA THR A 589 34.30 -6.26 3.22
C THR A 589 34.84 -6.07 1.80
N ASN A 590 33.98 -6.10 0.77
CA ASN A 590 34.38 -5.77 -0.60
C ASN A 590 34.71 -4.28 -0.78
N LEU A 591 34.19 -3.39 0.08
CA LEU A 591 34.62 -1.99 0.13
C LEU A 591 36.00 -1.84 0.79
N LEU A 592 36.38 -2.77 1.67
CA LEU A 592 37.68 -2.79 2.37
C LEU A 592 38.78 -3.55 1.60
N ASN A 593 38.44 -4.58 0.83
CA ASN A 593 39.36 -5.42 0.07
C ASN A 593 39.89 -4.69 -1.17
N PHE A 594 40.82 -3.76 -0.95
CA PHE A 594 41.58 -3.08 -2.00
C PHE A 594 42.88 -3.82 -2.33
N HIS A 595 43.07 -4.16 -3.60
CA HIS A 595 44.40 -4.39 -4.17
C HIS A 595 44.72 -3.27 -5.15
N ASN A 596 45.76 -2.48 -4.84
CA ASN A 596 46.17 -1.20 -5.43
C ASN A 596 46.51 -1.19 -6.95
N SER A 597 46.15 -2.21 -7.74
CA SER A 597 46.60 -2.33 -9.13
C SER A 597 45.51 -2.56 -10.20
N LEU A 598 44.21 -2.70 -9.85
CA LEU A 598 43.19 -3.16 -10.81
C LEU A 598 42.04 -2.19 -11.14
N TRP A 599 41.89 -1.07 -10.43
CA TRP A 599 40.77 -0.13 -10.62
C TRP A 599 40.72 0.53 -12.00
N ALA A 600 41.87 0.74 -12.65
CA ALA A 600 41.92 1.32 -13.99
C ALA A 600 41.55 0.32 -15.11
N ILE A 601 41.32 -0.96 -14.78
CA ILE A 601 41.15 -2.05 -15.75
C ILE A 601 39.78 -2.76 -15.60
N ASP A 602 39.20 -2.81 -14.38
CA ASP A 602 37.94 -3.52 -14.12
C ASP A 602 36.74 -2.59 -13.87
N ASN A 603 36.03 -2.21 -14.95
CA ASN A 603 34.70 -1.55 -14.90
C ASN A 603 33.66 -2.33 -14.06
N GLN A 604 33.91 -3.60 -13.75
CA GLN A 604 33.00 -4.44 -12.98
C GLN A 604 33.09 -4.18 -11.46
N LEU A 605 34.28 -3.85 -10.94
CA LEU A 605 34.44 -3.58 -9.50
C LEU A 605 33.78 -2.25 -9.10
N THR A 606 33.90 -1.23 -9.95
CA THR A 606 33.27 0.08 -9.74
C THR A 606 31.74 -0.04 -9.68
N VAL A 607 31.15 -0.89 -10.52
CA VAL A 607 29.72 -1.21 -10.52
C VAL A 607 29.30 -1.96 -9.25
N VAL A 608 30.11 -2.90 -8.76
CA VAL A 608 29.81 -3.59 -7.49
C VAL A 608 29.86 -2.62 -6.31
N HIS A 609 30.86 -1.73 -6.26
CA HIS A 609 30.96 -0.72 -5.19
C HIS A 609 29.83 0.31 -5.24
N SER A 610 29.44 0.78 -6.44
CA SER A 610 28.28 1.68 -6.59
C SER A 610 26.98 1.00 -6.15
N THR A 611 26.84 -0.31 -6.43
CA THR A 611 25.70 -1.12 -6.00
C THR A 611 25.63 -1.23 -4.47
N ILE A 612 26.75 -1.56 -3.81
CA ILE A 612 26.81 -1.64 -2.34
C ILE A 612 26.47 -0.28 -1.70
N LEU A 613 27.06 0.81 -2.20
CA LEU A 613 26.80 2.15 -1.70
C LEU A 613 25.35 2.59 -1.91
N ALA A 614 24.73 2.24 -3.05
CA ALA A 614 23.32 2.53 -3.30
C ALA A 614 22.40 1.75 -2.33
N ILE A 615 22.66 0.47 -2.09
CA ILE A 615 21.90 -0.34 -1.14
C ILE A 615 22.00 0.25 0.27
N LEU A 616 23.21 0.55 0.74
CA LEU A 616 23.41 1.17 2.05
C LEU A 616 22.70 2.52 2.14
N TYR A 617 22.79 3.34 1.10
CA TYR A 617 22.17 4.66 1.03
C TYR A 617 20.64 4.59 1.15
N PHE A 618 19.98 3.77 0.34
CA PHE A 618 18.52 3.65 0.38
C PHE A 618 18.02 2.95 1.63
N ASN A 619 18.78 1.98 2.15
CA ASN A 619 18.47 1.35 3.43
C ASN A 619 18.52 2.38 4.57
N LYS A 620 19.56 3.22 4.62
CA LYS A 620 19.70 4.25 5.65
C LYS A 620 18.67 5.38 5.55
N LEU A 621 18.23 5.71 4.33
CA LEU A 621 17.23 6.76 4.10
C LEU A 621 15.80 6.35 4.40
N HIS A 622 15.46 5.09 4.16
CA HIS A 622 14.07 4.65 4.16
C HIS A 622 13.77 3.58 5.21
N SER A 623 14.72 2.73 5.59
CA SER A 623 14.47 1.68 6.56
C SER A 623 14.58 2.18 8.00
N GLN A 624 13.88 1.51 8.90
CA GLN A 624 13.92 1.77 10.35
C GLN A 624 15.01 0.93 11.04
N CYS A 625 15.53 -0.11 10.37
CA CYS A 625 16.51 -1.03 10.91
C CYS A 625 17.93 -0.79 10.36
N ASP A 626 18.82 -0.33 11.23
CA ASP A 626 20.23 -0.18 10.91
C ASP A 626 20.96 -1.53 10.81
N VAL A 627 21.42 -1.85 9.61
CA VAL A 627 22.15 -3.10 9.34
C VAL A 627 23.59 -3.05 9.83
N ILE A 628 24.20 -1.86 9.85
CA ILE A 628 25.60 -1.65 10.25
C ILE A 628 25.64 -0.53 11.27
N LYS A 629 26.40 -0.74 12.34
CA LYS A 629 26.62 0.31 13.35
C LYS A 629 27.27 1.54 12.70
N PRO A 630 26.83 2.77 13.03
CA PRO A 630 27.32 3.99 12.37
C PRO A 630 28.85 4.15 12.41
N ILE A 631 29.49 3.80 13.53
CA ILE A 631 30.95 3.87 13.69
C ILE A 631 31.71 2.93 12.73
N ASN A 632 31.17 1.71 12.50
CA ASN A 632 31.79 0.73 11.60
C ASN A 632 31.61 1.17 10.14
N LEU A 633 30.43 1.70 9.80
CA LEU A 633 30.17 2.24 8.48
C LEU A 633 31.09 3.43 8.19
N LEU A 634 31.30 4.31 9.18
CA LEU A 634 32.20 5.45 9.05
C LEU A 634 33.66 5.01 8.82
N GLU A 635 34.12 3.97 9.50
CA GLU A 635 35.45 3.38 9.28
C GLU A 635 35.59 2.80 7.86
N ILE A 636 34.59 2.04 7.41
CA ILE A 636 34.56 1.45 6.07
C ILE A 636 34.58 2.53 4.98
N LEU A 637 33.74 3.56 5.11
CA LEU A 637 33.67 4.67 4.16
C LEU A 637 34.97 5.49 4.16
N SER A 638 35.56 5.74 5.33
CA SER A 638 36.84 6.47 5.45
C SER A 638 37.98 5.71 4.77
N ASN A 639 38.05 4.39 4.97
CA ASN A 639 39.04 3.53 4.31
C ASN A 639 38.81 3.44 2.80
N PHE A 640 37.56 3.37 2.35
CA PHE A 640 37.21 3.40 0.93
C PHE A 640 37.68 4.70 0.26
N ILE A 641 37.39 5.86 0.86
CA ILE A 641 37.79 7.17 0.34
C ILE A 641 39.32 7.31 0.26
N GLN A 642 40.04 6.85 1.28
CA GLN A 642 41.50 6.97 1.33
C GLN A 642 42.23 6.04 0.35
N ASN A 643 41.67 4.85 0.10
CA ASN A 643 42.32 3.84 -0.73
C ASN A 643 41.86 3.86 -2.19
N CYS A 644 40.82 4.63 -2.53
CA CYS A 644 40.34 4.76 -3.90
C CYS A 644 41.26 5.68 -4.72
N PRO A 645 42.00 5.17 -5.73
CA PRO A 645 43.05 5.93 -6.40
C PRO A 645 42.51 7.06 -7.29
N ASN A 646 41.29 6.91 -7.84
CA ASN A 646 40.63 7.90 -8.70
C ASN A 646 39.13 7.96 -8.37
N LEU A 647 38.77 8.66 -7.29
CA LEU A 647 37.36 8.94 -6.96
C LEU A 647 36.62 9.66 -8.10
N GLU A 648 37.33 10.44 -8.92
CA GLU A 648 36.79 11.19 -10.06
C GLU A 648 36.14 10.31 -11.15
N LEU A 649 36.49 9.02 -11.24
CA LEU A 649 35.96 8.10 -12.25
C LEU A 649 34.64 7.43 -11.83
N ILE A 650 34.18 7.68 -10.61
CA ILE A 650 32.95 7.11 -10.08
C ILE A 650 31.72 7.89 -10.61
N PRO A 651 30.58 7.25 -10.90
CA PRO A 651 29.37 7.96 -11.32
C PRO A 651 28.90 9.03 -10.32
N HIS A 652 28.27 10.10 -10.81
CA HIS A 652 27.82 11.22 -9.97
C HIS A 652 26.80 10.82 -8.89
N PHE A 653 25.86 9.92 -9.21
CA PHE A 653 24.89 9.40 -8.22
C PHE A 653 25.58 8.62 -7.08
N THR A 654 26.71 7.97 -7.33
CA THR A 654 27.47 7.26 -6.29
C THR A 654 28.19 8.24 -5.37
N HIS A 655 28.66 9.38 -5.89
CA HIS A 655 29.21 10.46 -5.06
C HIS A 655 28.16 11.01 -4.09
N LYS A 656 26.94 11.18 -4.57
CA LYS A 656 25.78 11.56 -3.74
C LYS A 656 25.50 10.53 -2.64
N HIS A 657 25.47 9.24 -2.99
CA HIS A 657 25.29 8.16 -2.01
C HIS A 657 26.39 8.18 -0.93
N LEU A 658 27.64 8.30 -1.35
CA LEU A 658 28.81 8.35 -0.47
C LEU A 658 28.76 9.55 0.49
N LEU A 659 28.52 10.76 -0.02
CA LEU A 659 28.48 11.98 0.78
C LEU A 659 27.38 11.94 1.85
N LEU A 660 26.18 11.49 1.47
CA LEU A 660 25.09 11.41 2.44
C LEU A 660 25.34 10.33 3.49
N LEU A 661 25.78 9.12 3.07
CA LEU A 661 26.10 8.04 4.00
C LEU A 661 27.19 8.45 5.00
N PHE A 662 28.22 9.17 4.52
CA PHE A 662 29.28 9.70 5.38
C PHE A 662 28.72 10.73 6.37
N ALA A 663 27.88 11.66 5.91
CA ALA A 663 27.26 12.68 6.77
C ALA A 663 26.36 12.08 7.85
N ILE A 664 25.49 11.13 7.51
CA ILE A 664 24.62 10.43 8.47
C ILE A 664 25.45 9.67 9.49
N SER A 665 26.48 8.94 9.04
CA SER A 665 27.36 8.16 9.92
C SER A 665 28.14 9.05 10.90
N CYS A 666 28.54 10.26 10.47
CA CYS A 666 29.18 11.26 11.31
C CYS A 666 28.24 11.83 12.39
N GLU A 667 26.97 12.06 12.07
CA GLU A 667 26.01 12.60 13.05
C GLU A 667 25.65 11.57 14.13
N GLU A 668 25.44 10.32 13.74
CA GLU A 668 25.01 9.26 14.64
C GLU A 668 26.15 8.69 15.52
N SER A 669 27.40 9.02 15.21
CA SER A 669 28.55 8.66 16.04
C SER A 669 28.79 9.72 17.11
N ASN A 670 28.86 9.32 18.38
CA ASN A 670 29.10 10.25 19.50
C ASN A 670 30.45 10.98 19.34
N THR A 671 30.49 12.26 19.73
CA THR A 671 31.68 13.13 19.61
C THR A 671 32.94 12.57 20.29
N ASP A 672 32.78 11.78 21.35
CA ASP A 672 33.88 11.16 22.10
C ASP A 672 34.53 9.97 21.38
N ASP A 673 33.81 9.32 20.47
CA ASP A 673 34.31 8.19 19.67
C ASP A 673 35.01 8.70 18.40
N ILE A 674 34.47 9.76 17.78
CA ILE A 674 35.03 10.45 16.59
C ILE A 674 36.43 11.01 16.87
N GLN A 675 36.67 11.57 18.07
CA GLN A 675 37.97 12.15 18.44
C GLN A 675 39.06 11.09 18.67
N LYS A 676 38.69 9.85 18.96
CA LYS A 676 39.65 8.73 19.15
C LYS A 676 40.09 8.11 17.82
N THR A 677 39.33 8.33 16.75
CA THR A 677 39.50 7.73 15.44
C THR A 677 40.17 8.70 14.45
N GLY A 678 41.51 8.70 14.38
CA GLY A 678 42.29 9.61 13.53
C GLY A 678 42.11 9.47 12.00
N PHE A 679 41.20 8.60 11.54
CA PHE A 679 40.99 8.27 10.12
C PHE A 679 39.93 9.14 9.40
N ILE A 680 39.15 9.96 10.12
CA ILE A 680 38.07 10.77 9.51
C ILE A 680 38.65 11.99 8.77
N LYS A 681 39.63 12.67 9.38
CA LYS A 681 40.21 13.92 8.88
C LYS A 681 40.90 13.77 7.51
N PRO A 682 41.68 12.70 7.24
CA PRO A 682 42.21 12.42 5.92
C PRO A 682 41.12 12.24 4.85
N ALA A 683 40.03 11.53 5.17
CA ALA A 683 38.92 11.33 4.24
C ALA A 683 38.19 12.64 3.90
N ILE A 684 37.95 13.51 4.90
CA ILE A 684 37.37 14.85 4.69
C ILE A 684 38.26 15.69 3.77
N ASN A 685 39.58 15.68 3.98
CA ASN A 685 40.50 16.41 3.12
C ASN A 685 40.41 15.94 1.66
N ILE A 686 40.38 14.62 1.40
CA ILE A 686 40.26 14.06 0.05
C ILE A 686 38.92 14.46 -0.60
N LEU A 687 37.81 14.35 0.14
CA LEU A 687 36.49 14.79 -0.33
C LEU A 687 36.47 16.29 -0.65
N SER A 688 37.08 17.12 0.21
CA SER A 688 37.16 18.56 0.01
C SER A 688 37.96 18.93 -1.25
N GLN A 689 39.05 18.20 -1.53
CA GLN A 689 39.86 18.39 -2.73
C GLN A 689 39.09 18.00 -3.99
N LEU A 690 38.36 16.88 -3.96
CA LEU A 690 37.52 16.43 -5.08
C LEU A 690 36.42 17.45 -5.39
N LEU A 691 35.76 17.98 -4.37
CA LEU A 691 34.69 18.97 -4.55
C LEU A 691 35.22 20.34 -5.00
N GLN A 692 36.49 20.65 -4.72
CA GLN A 692 37.16 21.87 -5.20
C GLN A 692 37.71 21.75 -6.62
N SER A 693 38.25 20.58 -7.00
CA SER A 693 38.83 20.34 -8.32
C SER A 693 37.77 20.14 -9.41
N TYR A 694 36.58 19.66 -9.01
CA TYR A 694 35.55 19.19 -9.92
C TYR A 694 34.34 20.14 -9.90
N HIS A 695 33.99 20.73 -11.04
CA HIS A 695 32.76 21.52 -11.21
C HIS A 695 31.52 20.61 -11.33
N LEU A 696 31.28 19.76 -10.32
CA LEU A 696 30.06 18.95 -10.26
C LEU A 696 28.84 19.86 -10.12
N PRO A 697 27.80 19.71 -10.95
CA PRO A 697 26.55 20.44 -10.76
C PRO A 697 25.91 19.98 -9.44
N LEU A 698 25.65 20.93 -8.55
CA LEU A 698 25.17 20.66 -7.19
C LEU A 698 23.86 19.84 -7.17
N ASN A 699 23.03 19.97 -8.21
CA ASN A 699 21.81 19.18 -8.40
C ASN A 699 22.05 17.67 -8.34
N LEU A 700 23.21 17.19 -8.78
CA LEU A 700 23.54 15.76 -8.81
C LEU A 700 24.08 15.24 -7.47
N LEU A 701 24.55 16.13 -6.58
CA LEU A 701 25.08 15.77 -5.26
C LEU A 701 24.07 16.01 -4.13
N TYR A 702 23.06 16.84 -4.39
CA TYR A 702 22.12 17.30 -3.39
C TYR A 702 21.13 16.21 -2.96
N THR A 703 21.03 16.02 -1.65
CA THR A 703 19.99 15.22 -0.99
C THR A 703 19.36 16.07 0.11
N HIS A 704 18.03 16.10 0.16
CA HIS A 704 17.29 16.88 1.15
C HIS A 704 17.22 16.08 2.47
N HIS A 705 18.34 15.98 3.19
CA HIS A 705 18.47 15.27 4.45
C HIS A 705 19.20 16.09 5.51
N GLU A 706 18.67 16.12 6.75
CA GLU A 706 19.12 17.01 7.83
C GLU A 706 20.60 16.82 8.19
N SER A 707 21.04 15.55 8.24
CA SER A 707 22.42 15.17 8.57
C SER A 707 23.46 15.76 7.63
N LEU A 708 23.11 15.93 6.35
CA LEU A 708 24.02 16.50 5.37
C LEU A 708 24.34 17.95 5.70
N ILE A 709 23.32 18.75 6.06
CA ILE A 709 23.52 20.14 6.49
C ILE A 709 24.29 20.19 7.81
N LYS A 710 23.90 19.38 8.80
CA LYS A 710 24.57 19.34 10.12
C LYS A 710 26.05 19.10 9.96
N TRP A 711 26.42 18.04 9.26
CA TRP A 711 27.80 17.66 9.05
C TRP A 711 28.60 18.74 8.30
N ILE A 712 28.06 19.30 7.21
CA ILE A 712 28.76 20.32 6.41
C ILE A 712 29.10 21.54 7.27
N PHE A 713 28.18 22.01 8.12
CA PHE A 713 28.45 23.19 8.96
C PHE A 713 29.31 22.88 10.19
N THR A 714 29.40 21.62 10.64
CA THR A 714 30.39 21.24 11.68
C THR A 714 31.84 21.32 11.18
N GLU A 715 32.08 21.18 9.87
CA GLU A 715 33.42 21.21 9.26
C GLU A 715 33.63 22.47 8.40
N PRO A 716 34.45 23.45 8.84
CA PRO A 716 34.55 24.76 8.19
C PRO A 716 35.06 24.71 6.74
N GLN A 717 35.89 23.71 6.40
CA GLN A 717 36.37 23.51 5.03
C GLN A 717 35.22 23.14 4.07
N MET A 718 34.33 22.25 4.51
CA MET A 718 33.18 21.80 3.72
C MET A 718 32.13 22.92 3.61
N ALA A 719 31.90 23.66 4.68
CA ALA A 719 30.98 24.79 4.70
C ALA A 719 31.38 25.91 3.72
N ASN A 720 32.69 26.16 3.55
CA ASN A 720 33.19 27.12 2.55
C ASN A 720 32.92 26.68 1.10
N ILE A 721 32.95 25.38 0.81
CA ILE A 721 32.80 24.84 -0.55
C ILE A 721 31.31 24.65 -0.90
N LEU A 722 30.54 23.99 -0.02
CA LEU A 722 29.17 23.55 -0.29
C LEU A 722 28.10 24.33 0.48
N GLY A 723 28.46 25.09 1.51
CA GLY A 723 27.48 25.69 2.43
C GLY A 723 26.51 26.65 1.74
N ALA A 724 27.04 27.58 0.94
CA ALA A 724 26.20 28.54 0.20
C ALA A 724 25.28 27.87 -0.85
N PRO A 725 25.79 27.07 -1.81
CA PRO A 725 24.95 26.49 -2.84
C PRO A 725 23.95 25.45 -2.28
N LEU A 726 24.30 24.70 -1.23
CA LEU A 726 23.40 23.71 -0.63
C LEU A 726 22.25 24.36 0.14
N LEU A 727 22.53 25.40 0.92
CA LEU A 727 21.47 26.21 1.56
C LEU A 727 20.55 26.83 0.52
N SER A 728 21.08 27.31 -0.61
CA SER A 728 20.26 27.88 -1.68
C SER A 728 19.26 26.87 -2.27
N GLN A 729 19.65 25.60 -2.43
CA GLN A 729 18.75 24.54 -2.91
C GLN A 729 17.76 24.09 -1.84
N TRP A 730 18.19 24.06 -0.58
CA TRP A 730 17.32 23.76 0.55
C TRP A 730 16.19 24.78 0.66
N MET A 731 16.51 26.07 0.54
CA MET A 731 15.51 27.15 0.60
C MET A 731 14.51 27.10 -0.55
N LYS A 732 14.92 26.73 -1.78
CA LYS A 732 14.00 26.54 -2.92
C LYS A 732 12.99 25.42 -2.70
N ARG A 733 13.33 24.39 -1.91
CA ARG A 733 12.40 23.31 -1.61
C ARG A 733 11.38 23.73 -0.55
N VAL A 734 11.83 24.47 0.47
CA VAL A 734 11.00 25.05 1.54
C VAL A 734 9.93 26.00 0.99
N GLU A 735 10.13 26.62 -0.19
CA GLU A 735 9.07 27.39 -0.87
C GLU A 735 7.82 26.55 -1.20
N ASN A 736 7.94 25.21 -1.25
CA ASN A 736 6.90 24.30 -1.72
C ASN A 736 6.32 23.35 -0.65
N THR A 737 6.79 23.35 0.61
CA THR A 737 6.56 22.27 1.60
C THR A 737 6.14 22.73 3.01
N GLU A 738 5.61 21.79 3.80
CA GLU A 738 4.94 21.97 5.11
C GLU A 738 5.87 22.27 6.32
N GLN A 739 5.24 22.66 7.45
CA GLN A 739 5.81 23.16 8.71
C GLN A 739 6.97 22.36 9.37
N TYR A 740 7.19 21.08 9.01
CA TYR A 740 8.19 20.22 9.65
C TYR A 740 9.64 20.58 9.27
N GLU A 741 9.89 20.96 8.02
CA GLU A 741 11.22 21.29 7.47
C GLU A 741 11.79 22.60 8.06
N LEU A 742 10.91 23.45 8.59
CA LEU A 742 11.24 24.68 9.29
C LEU A 742 11.86 24.38 10.67
N SER A 743 11.40 23.33 11.36
CA SER A 743 11.90 22.97 12.70
C SER A 743 13.36 22.51 12.69
N THR A 744 13.79 21.83 11.62
CA THR A 744 15.17 21.36 11.45
C THR A 744 16.10 22.48 11.03
N LEU A 745 15.68 23.39 10.14
CA LEU A 745 16.42 24.64 9.87
C LEU A 745 16.60 25.49 11.14
N ARG A 746 15.62 25.50 12.04
CA ARG A 746 15.66 26.22 13.32
C ARG A 746 16.79 25.71 14.24
N THR A 747 16.86 24.40 14.45
CA THR A 747 17.89 23.77 15.30
C THR A 747 19.29 23.91 14.69
N LEU A 748 19.39 23.82 13.36
CA LEU A 748 20.62 23.87 12.58
C LEU A 748 21.24 25.26 12.41
N LEU A 749 20.47 26.24 11.94
CA LEU A 749 21.01 27.53 11.50
C LEU A 749 21.20 28.52 12.65
N LEU A 750 20.29 28.53 13.62
CA LEU A 750 20.16 29.68 14.53
C LEU A 750 20.61 29.39 15.96
N CYS A 751 20.59 28.13 16.39
CA CYS A 751 20.91 27.76 17.78
C CYS A 751 22.39 27.43 18.03
N GLN A 752 23.14 26.93 17.03
CA GLN A 752 24.38 26.18 17.30
C GLN A 752 25.64 26.61 16.52
N ASN A 753 25.55 27.36 15.41
CA ASN A 753 26.71 27.62 14.54
C ASN A 753 26.76 29.02 13.91
N ASP A 754 27.70 29.86 14.38
CA ASP A 754 27.90 31.24 13.90
C ASP A 754 28.25 31.33 12.42
N PHE A 755 28.97 30.32 11.89
CA PHE A 755 29.37 30.30 10.48
C PHE A 755 28.17 30.06 9.57
N ALA A 756 27.26 29.16 9.97
CA ALA A 756 26.02 28.90 9.25
C ALA A 756 25.13 30.16 9.15
N VAL A 757 25.02 30.94 10.24
CA VAL A 757 24.31 32.23 10.24
C VAL A 757 24.95 33.21 9.26
N SER A 758 26.29 33.29 9.23
CA SER A 758 26.98 34.23 8.33
C SER A 758 26.77 33.89 6.84
N VAL A 759 26.93 32.62 6.45
CA VAL A 759 26.69 32.15 5.08
C VAL A 759 25.22 32.36 4.68
N PHE A 760 24.30 32.12 5.61
CA PHE A 760 22.88 32.35 5.41
C PHE A 760 22.55 33.83 5.17
N LEU A 761 23.09 34.73 5.99
CA LEU A 761 22.91 36.18 5.81
C LEU A 761 23.53 36.68 4.50
N ASP A 762 24.68 36.13 4.08
CA ASP A 762 25.32 36.48 2.82
C ASP A 762 24.53 35.97 1.60
N LEU A 763 23.91 34.78 1.69
CA LEU A 763 22.97 34.28 0.68
C LEU A 763 21.75 35.18 0.56
N LEU A 764 21.13 35.56 1.68
CA LEU A 764 19.97 36.44 1.71
C LEU A 764 20.23 37.81 1.06
N ILE A 765 21.46 38.32 1.15
CA ILE A 765 21.86 39.58 0.51
C ILE A 765 22.15 39.40 -0.99
N SER A 766 22.70 38.24 -1.38
CA SER A 766 23.15 37.97 -2.75
C SER A 766 22.07 37.41 -3.67
N SER A 767 20.92 36.98 -3.15
CA SER A 767 19.89 36.28 -3.94
C SER A 767 18.49 36.89 -3.82
N ASN A 768 17.76 36.91 -4.94
CA ASN A 768 16.38 37.38 -5.04
C ASN A 768 15.38 36.31 -4.55
N PHE A 769 15.40 35.96 -3.26
CA PHE A 769 14.39 35.08 -2.66
C PHE A 769 13.01 35.76 -2.58
N SER A 770 11.94 34.96 -2.70
CA SER A 770 10.55 35.45 -2.69
C SER A 770 10.09 35.93 -1.29
N MET A 771 9.15 36.89 -1.23
CA MET A 771 8.59 37.43 0.04
C MET A 771 8.06 36.38 1.05
N PRO A 772 7.48 35.23 0.62
CA PRO A 772 7.09 34.15 1.52
C PRO A 772 8.26 33.54 2.31
N ILE A 773 9.44 33.39 1.70
CA ILE A 773 10.64 32.92 2.40
C ILE A 773 10.99 33.88 3.55
N TRP A 774 10.96 35.18 3.26
CA TRP A 774 11.29 36.21 4.25
C TRP A 774 10.33 36.24 5.44
N CYS A 775 9.04 35.95 5.22
CA CYS A 775 8.05 35.84 6.29
C CYS A 775 8.22 34.57 7.11
N MET A 776 8.42 33.42 6.45
CA MET A 776 8.69 32.14 7.12
C MET A 776 9.93 32.19 8.02
N LEU A 777 10.96 32.94 7.60
CA LEU A 777 12.17 33.15 8.40
C LEU A 777 11.93 34.04 9.62
N GLY A 778 11.04 35.04 9.51
CA GLY A 778 10.60 35.84 10.66
C GLY A 778 9.88 34.98 11.71
N ASP A 779 8.98 34.10 11.27
CA ASP A 779 8.23 33.20 12.14
C ASP A 779 9.13 32.17 12.82
N LEU A 780 10.13 31.64 12.11
CA LEU A 780 11.14 30.74 12.66
C LEU A 780 11.90 31.32 13.86
N ILE A 781 12.27 32.59 13.74
CA ILE A 781 13.09 33.29 14.72
C ILE A 781 12.26 33.71 15.94
N SER A 782 10.98 34.06 15.72
CA SER A 782 10.06 34.42 16.81
C SER A 782 9.85 33.28 17.83
N ASN A 783 10.01 32.03 17.41
CA ASN A 783 9.75 30.86 18.23
C ASN A 783 10.97 30.34 19.03
N MET A 784 12.15 30.97 18.93
CA MET A 784 13.44 30.52 19.50
C MET A 784 13.55 30.62 21.04
N ASP A 785 14.33 29.73 21.67
CA ASP A 785 14.59 29.74 23.12
C ASP A 785 15.51 30.90 23.54
N ALA A 786 15.31 31.48 24.73
CA ALA A 786 15.99 32.72 25.17
C ALA A 786 17.54 32.66 25.09
N ASP A 787 18.17 31.55 25.47
CA ASP A 787 19.64 31.40 25.46
C ASP A 787 20.23 31.35 24.03
N SER A 788 19.48 30.82 23.07
CA SER A 788 19.90 30.73 21.67
C SER A 788 19.81 32.08 20.93
N ARG A 789 19.06 33.05 21.48
CA ARG A 789 18.92 34.40 20.92
C ARG A 789 20.16 35.27 21.14
N CYS A 790 21.01 34.98 22.14
CA CYS A 790 22.11 35.86 22.51
C CYS A 790 23.36 35.74 21.62
N LYS A 791 23.73 34.55 21.14
CA LYS A 791 24.98 34.35 20.37
C LYS A 791 24.87 34.81 18.91
N SER A 792 23.76 34.50 18.26
CA SER A 792 23.45 34.91 16.88
C SER A 792 23.17 36.43 16.76
N ARG A 793 22.70 37.08 17.83
CA ARG A 793 22.41 38.52 17.88
C ARG A 793 23.61 39.40 17.55
N LEU A 794 24.83 39.11 18.05
CA LEU A 794 26.01 39.93 17.76
C LEU A 794 26.41 39.91 16.27
N ALA A 795 26.30 38.76 15.60
CA ALA A 795 26.58 38.62 14.17
C ALA A 795 25.56 39.41 13.34
N VAL A 796 24.28 39.30 13.69
CA VAL A 796 23.18 40.05 13.05
C VAL A 796 23.37 41.57 13.25
N ILE A 797 23.73 42.02 14.45
CA ILE A 797 23.99 43.43 14.76
C ILE A 797 25.18 43.97 13.95
N LYS A 798 26.30 43.23 13.88
CA LYS A 798 27.47 43.63 13.08
C LYS A 798 27.11 43.78 11.61
N LYS A 799 26.33 42.85 11.06
CA LYS A 799 25.90 42.91 9.65
C LYS A 799 24.93 44.06 9.41
N PHE A 800 23.95 44.28 10.29
CA PHE A 800 23.04 45.45 10.23
C PHE A 800 23.83 46.76 10.21
N CYS A 801 24.77 46.92 11.16
CA CYS A 801 25.58 48.13 11.25
C CYS A 801 26.50 48.31 10.03
N GLY A 802 27.01 47.22 9.45
CA GLY A 802 27.77 47.25 8.19
C GLY A 802 26.93 47.77 7.02
N ILE A 803 25.74 47.19 6.80
CA ILE A 803 24.82 47.59 5.73
C ILE A 803 24.39 49.06 5.93
N CYS A 804 23.99 49.46 7.14
CA CYS A 804 23.67 50.85 7.45
C CYS A 804 24.85 51.81 7.21
N GLY A 805 26.08 51.37 7.50
CA GLY A 805 27.30 52.14 7.25
C GLY A 805 27.59 52.35 5.76
N GLU A 806 27.34 51.34 4.93
CA GLU A 806 27.51 51.39 3.48
C GLU A 806 26.46 52.27 2.77
N VAL A 807 25.26 52.37 3.36
CA VAL A 807 24.12 53.07 2.74
C VAL A 807 23.91 54.50 3.24
N ASN A 808 24.58 54.92 4.32
CA ASN A 808 24.50 56.30 4.80
C ASN A 808 24.79 57.32 3.68
N GLY A 809 23.76 58.07 3.26
CA GLY A 809 23.84 59.11 2.22
C GLY A 809 23.64 58.63 0.77
N ARG A 810 23.22 57.38 0.53
CA ARG A 810 22.86 56.84 -0.79
C ARG A 810 21.42 56.32 -0.81
N LYS A 811 20.73 56.42 -1.95
CA LYS A 811 19.40 55.80 -2.12
C LYS A 811 19.53 54.27 -2.02
N MET A 812 18.72 53.67 -1.16
CA MET A 812 18.62 52.22 -1.01
C MET A 812 17.96 51.59 -2.25
N ASN A 813 18.39 50.37 -2.59
CA ASN A 813 17.68 49.51 -3.53
C ASN A 813 16.58 48.73 -2.78
N GLU A 814 15.51 48.35 -3.46
CA GLU A 814 14.38 47.61 -2.86
C GLU A 814 14.83 46.32 -2.14
N THR A 815 15.80 45.60 -2.69
CA THR A 815 16.38 44.41 -2.03
C THR A 815 17.08 44.74 -0.72
N THR A 816 17.84 45.84 -0.68
CA THR A 816 18.51 46.29 0.55
C THR A 816 17.52 46.75 1.61
N GLU A 817 16.41 47.39 1.20
CA GLU A 817 15.36 47.78 2.13
C GLU A 817 14.64 46.55 2.73
N ASN A 818 14.34 45.54 1.93
CA ASN A 818 13.71 44.29 2.39
C ASN A 818 14.61 43.51 3.35
N VAL A 819 15.91 43.42 3.06
CA VAL A 819 16.91 42.79 3.95
C VAL A 819 16.94 43.50 5.31
N LEU A 820 16.99 44.84 5.30
CA LEU A 820 16.99 45.62 6.55
C LEU A 820 15.69 45.45 7.33
N ALA A 821 14.54 45.30 6.64
CA ALA A 821 13.25 45.12 7.30
C ALA A 821 13.20 43.80 8.06
N VAL A 822 13.71 42.73 7.45
CA VAL A 822 13.80 41.40 8.06
C VAL A 822 14.80 41.40 9.21
N ILE A 823 15.98 41.99 9.05
CA ILE A 823 16.95 42.10 10.14
C ILE A 823 16.36 42.87 11.32
N LEU A 824 15.60 43.94 11.08
CA LEU A 824 14.92 44.67 12.14
C LEU A 824 13.80 43.86 12.79
N LYS A 825 12.99 43.10 12.04
CA LYS A 825 12.02 42.15 12.61
C LYS A 825 12.70 41.11 13.51
N ILE A 826 13.82 40.56 13.05
CA ILE A 826 14.64 39.61 13.81
C ILE A 826 15.11 40.26 15.11
N LEU A 827 15.68 41.47 15.03
CA LEU A 827 16.11 42.20 16.23
C LEU A 827 14.92 42.46 17.16
N THR A 828 13.75 42.89 16.67
CA THR A 828 12.56 43.10 17.51
C THR A 828 12.12 41.86 18.28
N HIS A 829 12.28 40.67 17.71
CA HIS A 829 11.88 39.40 18.34
C HIS A 829 12.98 38.77 19.20
N MET A 830 14.26 39.07 18.97
CA MET A 830 15.38 38.49 19.72
C MET A 830 15.65 39.15 21.08
N HIS A 831 14.91 40.19 21.47
CA HIS A 831 15.13 40.86 22.75
C HIS A 831 14.55 40.07 23.94
N ALA A 832 15.45 39.55 24.77
CA ALA A 832 15.19 39.11 26.14
C ALA A 832 15.90 40.09 27.08
N SER A 833 15.14 40.78 27.93
CA SER A 833 15.46 41.53 29.19
C SER A 833 16.75 42.36 29.36
N ASP A 834 17.87 42.06 28.69
CA ASP A 834 19.16 42.71 28.88
C ASP A 834 19.42 43.78 27.79
N ILE A 835 19.43 45.03 28.24
CA ILE A 835 19.74 46.23 27.45
C ILE A 835 21.26 46.32 27.25
N GLU A 836 21.74 46.39 26.01
CA GLU A 836 23.17 46.58 25.71
C GLU A 836 23.47 47.94 25.02
N LEU A 837 24.72 48.39 25.12
CA LEU A 837 25.26 49.57 24.39
C LEU A 837 25.15 49.44 22.86
N SER A 838 25.05 48.22 22.35
CA SER A 838 24.87 47.89 20.94
C SER A 838 23.51 48.36 20.42
N ASP A 839 22.45 48.28 21.23
CA ASP A 839 21.08 48.65 20.86
C ASP A 839 20.89 50.16 20.70
N MET A 840 21.66 50.96 21.44
CA MET A 840 21.67 52.42 21.28
C MET A 840 22.27 52.84 19.92
N LYS A 841 23.30 52.13 19.43
CA LYS A 841 23.87 52.39 18.10
C LYS A 841 22.89 52.02 16.98
N ILE A 842 22.18 50.90 17.14
CA ILE A 842 21.15 50.45 16.19
C ILE A 842 20.01 51.47 16.16
N SER A 843 19.48 51.84 17.32
CA SER A 843 18.40 52.83 17.43
C SER A 843 18.80 54.16 16.77
N LYS A 844 20.06 54.59 16.92
CA LYS A 844 20.59 55.77 16.22
C LYS A 844 20.60 55.59 14.71
N ASN A 845 21.10 54.46 14.21
CA ASN A 845 21.13 54.16 12.77
C ASN A 845 19.72 54.07 12.17
N VAL A 846 18.77 53.46 12.89
CA VAL A 846 17.36 53.41 12.49
C VAL A 846 16.79 54.83 12.40
N CYS A 847 16.99 55.67 13.42
CA CYS A 847 16.52 57.06 13.42
C CYS A 847 17.11 57.89 12.26
N THR A 848 18.35 57.63 11.84
CA THR A 848 18.98 58.36 10.74
C THR A 848 18.49 57.92 9.36
N ILE A 849 18.22 56.62 9.17
CA ILE A 849 17.87 56.05 7.86
C ILE A 849 16.37 56.18 7.58
N LEU A 850 15.51 56.10 8.60
CA LEU A 850 14.04 56.11 8.47
C LEU A 850 13.48 57.20 7.54
N PRO A 851 13.96 58.46 7.58
CA PRO A 851 13.47 59.51 6.67
C PRO A 851 13.86 59.34 5.19
N GLU A 852 14.80 58.45 4.86
CA GLU A 852 15.33 58.23 3.51
C GLU A 852 14.76 56.98 2.82
N ILE A 853 13.91 56.21 3.52
CA ILE A 853 13.37 54.92 3.10
C ILE A 853 12.09 55.09 2.27
N SER A 854 11.90 54.21 1.27
CA SER A 854 10.70 54.21 0.42
C SER A 854 9.73 53.05 0.71
N SER A 855 10.21 51.88 1.13
CA SER A 855 9.36 50.71 1.39
C SER A 855 8.51 50.87 2.65
N CYS A 856 7.22 50.56 2.49
CA CYS A 856 6.27 50.63 3.61
C CYS A 856 6.59 49.60 4.71
N GLU A 857 7.14 48.46 4.33
CA GLU A 857 7.48 47.38 5.26
C GLU A 857 8.64 47.77 6.17
N LEU A 858 9.76 48.26 5.63
CA LEU A 858 10.90 48.70 6.42
C LEU A 858 10.53 49.87 7.35
N ILE A 859 9.70 50.81 6.89
CA ILE A 859 9.22 51.91 7.74
C ILE A 859 8.39 51.35 8.90
N SER A 860 7.48 50.39 8.64
CA SER A 860 6.65 49.79 9.67
C SER A 860 7.46 49.02 10.72
N THR A 861 8.45 48.22 10.29
CA THR A 861 9.32 47.45 11.19
C THR A 861 10.26 48.36 11.98
N SER A 862 10.71 49.45 11.36
CA SER A 862 11.53 50.46 12.04
C SER A 862 10.75 51.18 13.14
N TYR A 863 9.49 51.56 12.90
CA TYR A 863 8.65 52.16 13.94
C TYR A 863 8.31 51.16 15.05
N LEU A 864 8.04 49.91 14.72
CA LEU A 864 7.80 48.86 15.72
C LEU A 864 9.04 48.64 16.59
N TYR A 865 10.23 48.58 15.98
CA TYR A 865 11.50 48.48 16.70
C TYR A 865 11.69 49.65 17.67
N LEU A 866 11.53 50.89 17.19
CA LEU A 866 11.64 52.07 18.05
C LEU A 866 10.61 52.06 19.19
N ASN A 867 9.40 51.55 18.96
CA ASN A 867 8.38 51.47 19.99
C ASN A 867 8.75 50.50 21.11
N ASN A 868 9.23 49.31 20.75
CA ASN A 868 9.72 48.32 21.73
C ASN A 868 10.94 48.85 22.50
N MET A 869 11.84 49.56 21.82
CA MET A 869 13.00 50.17 22.47
C MET A 869 12.58 51.27 23.45
N LEU A 870 11.56 52.06 23.12
CA LEU A 870 11.02 53.06 24.03
C LEU A 870 10.39 52.42 25.27
N SER A 871 9.55 51.40 25.11
CA SER A 871 8.92 50.75 26.27
C SER A 871 9.97 50.15 27.20
N ILE A 872 10.94 49.41 26.67
CA ILE A 872 11.99 48.73 27.45
C ILE A 872 12.88 49.74 28.19
N PHE A 873 13.36 50.79 27.52
CA PHE A 873 14.25 51.77 28.15
C PHE A 873 13.50 52.62 29.19
N CYS A 874 12.27 53.04 28.86
CA CYS A 874 11.49 53.91 29.73
C CYS A 874 10.95 53.17 30.96
N GLU A 875 10.57 51.88 30.85
CA GLU A 875 10.20 51.05 31.99
C GLU A 875 11.39 50.82 32.95
N ASN A 876 12.61 50.74 32.42
CA ASN A 876 13.85 50.66 33.20
C ASN A 876 14.36 52.03 33.69
N GLY A 877 13.62 53.13 33.46
CA GLY A 877 13.95 54.47 33.93
C GLY A 877 14.98 55.25 33.10
N ASP A 878 15.43 54.74 31.94
CA ASP A 878 16.39 55.40 31.05
C ASP A 878 15.67 56.18 29.93
N ASN A 879 15.94 57.48 29.81
CA ASN A 879 15.34 58.37 28.81
C ASN A 879 16.25 58.64 27.59
N LYS A 880 17.36 57.94 27.41
CA LYS A 880 18.29 58.14 26.28
C LYS A 880 17.68 57.89 24.91
N VAL A 881 16.88 56.82 24.75
CA VAL A 881 16.19 56.52 23.48
C VAL A 881 15.13 57.60 23.18
N LEU A 882 14.37 58.00 24.20
CA LEU A 882 13.37 59.06 24.11
C LEU A 882 13.99 60.40 23.68
N THR A 883 15.07 60.82 24.34
CA THR A 883 15.79 62.06 23.97
C THR A 883 16.41 61.97 22.58
N MET A 884 16.93 60.81 22.18
CA MET A 884 17.44 60.59 20.83
C MET A 884 16.36 60.76 19.76
N ILE A 885 15.20 60.13 19.92
CA ILE A 885 14.08 60.24 18.96
C ILE A 885 13.58 61.69 18.89
N LEU A 886 13.33 62.34 20.03
CA LEU A 886 12.83 63.72 20.09
C LEU A 886 13.83 64.75 19.55
N SER A 887 15.13 64.44 19.56
CA SER A 887 16.18 65.32 19.02
C SER A 887 16.28 65.33 17.49
N GLN A 888 15.63 64.39 16.79
CA GLN A 888 15.75 64.20 15.34
C GLN A 888 14.59 64.88 14.57
N PRO A 889 14.79 66.09 14.00
CA PRO A 889 13.69 66.85 13.38
C PRO A 889 13.14 66.19 12.10
N LYS A 890 13.99 65.50 11.32
CA LYS A 890 13.56 64.80 10.09
C LYS A 890 12.63 63.63 10.42
N LEU A 891 12.96 62.84 11.44
CA LEU A 891 12.15 61.72 11.90
C LEU A 891 10.79 62.21 12.43
N MET A 892 10.79 63.25 13.26
CA MET A 892 9.56 63.81 13.80
C MET A 892 8.65 64.39 12.71
N ASN A 893 9.21 65.05 11.69
CA ASN A 893 8.43 65.51 10.54
C ASN A 893 7.83 64.35 9.73
N HIS A 894 8.59 63.28 9.51
CA HIS A 894 8.12 62.08 8.82
C HIS A 894 6.99 61.39 9.60
N LEU A 895 7.15 61.27 10.92
CA LEU A 895 6.14 60.71 11.81
C LEU A 895 4.84 61.53 11.80
N ASN A 896 4.94 62.86 11.81
CA ASN A 896 3.79 63.77 11.69
C ASN A 896 3.03 63.57 10.36
N GLN A 897 3.76 63.44 9.24
CA GLN A 897 3.16 63.23 7.91
C GLN A 897 2.42 61.89 7.80
N ILE A 898 2.96 60.82 8.41
CA ILE A 898 2.32 59.49 8.37
C ILE A 898 1.12 59.41 9.31
N CYS A 899 1.24 59.91 10.55
CA CYS A 899 0.15 59.84 11.54
C CYS A 899 -1.11 60.58 11.07
N PHE A 900 -0.93 61.74 10.43
CA PHE A 900 -2.04 62.64 10.04
C PHE A 900 -2.20 62.76 8.52
N CYS A 901 -1.86 61.70 7.78
CA CYS A 901 -2.07 61.65 6.33
C CYS A 901 -3.56 61.75 5.97
N LYS A 902 -3.86 62.38 4.82
CA LYS A 902 -5.25 62.57 4.36
C LYS A 902 -5.92 61.26 3.93
N SER A 903 -5.14 60.30 3.44
CA SER A 903 -5.58 58.94 3.09
C SER A 903 -5.15 57.95 4.15
N GLU A 904 -5.94 56.90 4.36
CA GLU A 904 -5.56 55.78 5.23
C GLU A 904 -4.30 55.11 4.66
N HIS A 905 -3.24 55.03 5.47
CA HIS A 905 -1.96 54.46 5.07
C HIS A 905 -1.69 53.19 5.90
N PRO A 906 -1.17 52.09 5.32
CA PRO A 906 -0.95 50.83 6.04
C PRO A 906 -0.01 50.96 7.26
N ILE A 907 0.90 51.94 7.25
CA ILE A 907 1.88 52.21 8.32
C ILE A 907 1.30 53.10 9.44
N GLN A 908 0.16 53.75 9.18
CA GLN A 908 -0.45 54.71 10.12
C GLN A 908 -0.71 54.15 11.53
N PRO A 909 -1.14 52.88 11.72
CA PRO A 909 -1.34 52.32 13.06
C PRO A 909 -0.05 52.26 13.89
N VAL A 910 1.04 51.77 13.29
CA VAL A 910 2.33 51.61 13.98
C VAL A 910 2.94 52.97 14.32
N ALA A 911 2.81 53.95 13.42
CA ALA A 911 3.25 55.31 13.67
C ALA A 911 2.45 55.98 14.80
N LEU A 912 1.13 55.76 14.89
CA LEU A 912 0.29 56.27 15.96
C LEU A 912 0.61 55.65 17.32
N ASN A 913 0.93 54.36 17.37
CA ASN A 913 1.39 53.72 18.62
C ASN A 913 2.70 54.34 19.11
N LEU A 914 3.67 54.52 18.20
CA LEU A 914 4.92 55.20 18.53
C LEU A 914 4.70 56.62 19.05
N LEU A 915 3.77 57.37 18.44
CA LEU A 915 3.40 58.70 18.92
C LEU A 915 2.76 58.66 20.31
N ALA A 916 1.86 57.71 20.55
CA ALA A 916 1.17 57.53 21.83
C ALA A 916 2.17 57.27 22.97
N ASP A 917 3.16 56.40 22.74
CA ASP A 917 4.21 56.07 23.70
C ASP A 917 5.19 57.25 23.90
N LEU A 918 5.54 57.98 22.83
CA LEU A 918 6.35 59.20 22.94
C LEU A 918 5.65 60.26 23.80
N ILE A 919 4.34 60.48 23.63
CA ILE A 919 3.56 61.45 24.44
C ILE A 919 3.56 61.05 25.91
N ARG A 920 3.26 59.78 26.20
CA ARG A 920 3.18 59.25 27.56
C ARG A 920 4.53 59.32 28.28
N HIS A 921 5.60 58.82 27.65
CA HIS A 921 6.93 58.85 28.26
C HIS A 921 7.53 60.25 28.33
N GLN A 922 7.27 61.12 27.35
CA GLN A 922 7.68 62.52 27.44
C GLN A 922 7.02 63.22 28.62
N PHE A 923 5.74 62.97 28.89
CA PHE A 923 5.05 63.53 30.06
C PHE A 923 5.64 63.03 31.38
N ASN A 924 5.95 61.74 31.47
CA ASN A 924 6.53 61.12 32.67
C ASN A 924 7.96 61.61 32.95
N PHE A 925 8.82 61.73 31.92
CA PHE A 925 10.23 62.11 32.07
C PHE A 925 10.52 63.60 31.85
N LYS A 926 9.54 64.39 31.41
CA LYS A 926 9.64 65.84 31.13
C LYS A 926 10.82 66.21 30.22
N THR A 927 11.08 65.40 29.19
CA THR A 927 12.16 65.63 28.23
C THR A 927 11.85 66.81 27.31
N GLN A 928 12.90 67.50 26.82
CA GLN A 928 12.77 68.61 25.87
C GLN A 928 12.30 68.11 24.50
N VAL A 929 11.46 68.90 23.83
CA VAL A 929 10.85 68.58 22.54
C VAL A 929 11.23 69.68 21.53
N ASN A 930 11.78 69.27 20.39
CA ASN A 930 12.23 70.19 19.34
C ASN A 930 11.15 70.48 18.28
N SER A 931 10.16 69.62 18.14
CA SER A 931 9.10 69.70 17.13
C SER A 931 7.72 69.50 17.74
N THR A 932 6.79 70.39 17.47
CA THR A 932 5.40 70.30 17.94
C THR A 932 4.47 69.98 16.78
N PHE A 933 3.58 69.01 16.98
CA PHE A 933 2.57 68.59 16.01
C PHE A 933 1.26 69.33 16.26
N LYS A 934 0.47 69.51 15.19
CA LYS A 934 -0.87 70.11 15.27
C LYS A 934 -1.90 69.08 14.84
N LEU A 935 -2.89 68.84 15.68
CA LEU A 935 -3.99 67.93 15.39
C LEU A 935 -5.32 68.68 15.37
N GLU A 936 -6.01 68.63 14.22
CA GLU A 936 -7.39 69.10 14.12
C GLU A 936 -8.36 68.01 14.61
N PHE A 937 -9.39 68.40 15.37
CA PHE A 937 -10.40 67.44 15.87
C PHE A 937 -11.10 66.66 14.75
N LYS A 938 -11.26 67.25 13.55
CA LYS A 938 -11.83 66.56 12.37
C LYS A 938 -11.00 65.36 11.92
N GLN A 939 -9.67 65.41 12.08
CA GLN A 939 -8.78 64.31 11.73
C GLN A 939 -8.96 63.16 12.73
N LEU A 940 -9.10 63.48 14.02
CA LEU A 940 -9.40 62.49 15.07
C LEU A 940 -10.76 61.80 14.84
N GLN A 941 -11.78 62.57 14.44
CA GLN A 941 -13.09 61.99 14.07
C GLN A 941 -12.96 61.00 12.93
N LYS A 942 -12.21 61.35 11.87
CA LYS A 942 -11.99 60.47 10.73
C LYS A 942 -11.35 59.14 11.18
N MET A 943 -10.32 59.20 12.03
CA MET A 943 -9.62 58.01 12.57
C MET A 943 -10.53 57.11 13.42
N LEU A 944 -11.44 57.68 14.21
CA LEU A 944 -12.42 56.94 15.01
C LEU A 944 -13.54 56.30 14.20
N THR A 945 -13.81 56.81 12.99
CA THR A 945 -14.84 56.27 12.08
C THR A 945 -14.30 55.23 11.08
N THR A 946 -13.01 54.87 11.17
CA THR A 946 -12.38 53.96 10.21
C THR A 946 -12.90 52.53 10.35
N ALA A 947 -13.00 51.82 9.22
CA ALA A 947 -13.32 50.39 9.20
C ALA A 947 -12.08 49.50 9.48
N HIS A 948 -10.88 50.09 9.43
CA HIS A 948 -9.63 49.37 9.63
C HIS A 948 -9.37 49.06 11.12
N ASN A 949 -9.50 47.79 11.46
CA ASN A 949 -9.38 47.26 12.82
C ASN A 949 -8.09 47.65 13.56
N GLN A 950 -6.93 47.59 12.90
CA GLN A 950 -5.64 47.92 13.51
C GLN A 950 -5.49 49.43 13.74
N LEU A 951 -5.93 50.23 12.78
CA LEU A 951 -5.92 51.69 12.88
C LEU A 951 -6.81 52.17 14.02
N LEU A 952 -8.00 51.59 14.15
CA LEU A 952 -8.91 51.88 15.26
C LEU A 952 -8.26 51.57 16.61
N GLN A 953 -7.60 50.43 16.75
CA GLN A 953 -6.92 50.04 17.99
C GLN A 953 -5.78 51.01 18.35
N SER A 954 -4.94 51.37 17.38
CA SER A 954 -3.87 52.37 17.59
C SER A 954 -4.41 53.76 17.88
N THR A 955 -5.54 54.14 17.28
CA THR A 955 -6.22 55.40 17.56
C THR A 955 -6.74 55.46 19.01
N LEU A 956 -7.28 54.35 19.52
CA LEU A 956 -7.72 54.24 20.90
C LEU A 956 -6.53 54.32 21.87
N ALA A 957 -5.43 53.62 21.61
CA ALA A 957 -4.20 53.73 22.40
C ALA A 957 -3.67 55.16 22.42
N PHE A 958 -3.69 55.85 21.27
CA PHE A 958 -3.32 57.26 21.17
C PHE A 958 -4.25 58.18 21.99
N ILE A 959 -5.57 57.97 21.93
CA ILE A 959 -6.54 58.74 22.73
C ILE A 959 -6.33 58.50 24.23
N HIS A 960 -6.05 57.27 24.63
CA HIS A 960 -5.71 56.93 26.01
C HIS A 960 -4.49 57.74 26.49
N SER A 961 -3.38 57.75 25.74
CA SER A 961 -2.21 58.56 26.08
C SER A 961 -2.50 60.07 26.13
N LEU A 962 -3.40 60.58 25.28
CA LEU A 962 -3.82 61.99 25.35
C LEU A 962 -4.63 62.31 26.61
N LEU A 963 -5.52 61.40 27.01
CA LEU A 963 -6.35 61.57 28.20
C LEU A 963 -5.53 61.45 29.49
N GLU A 964 -4.62 60.47 29.54
CA GLU A 964 -3.68 60.28 30.66
C GLU A 964 -2.82 61.53 30.88
N THR A 965 -2.38 62.17 29.78
CA THR A 965 -1.62 63.43 29.83
C THR A 965 -2.50 64.68 29.93
N SER A 966 -3.82 64.54 30.13
CA SER A 966 -4.79 65.65 30.23
C SER A 966 -4.78 66.61 29.03
N PHE A 967 -4.47 66.12 27.83
CA PHE A 967 -4.23 66.88 26.61
C PHE A 967 -3.08 67.91 26.71
N LYS A 968 -2.18 67.76 27.69
CA LYS A 968 -1.03 68.63 27.91
C LYS A 968 0.25 67.92 27.49
N SER A 969 0.54 67.95 26.18
CA SER A 969 1.81 67.46 25.65
C SER A 969 2.54 68.55 24.86
N PRO A 970 3.84 68.81 25.13
CA PRO A 970 4.67 69.65 24.26
C PRO A 970 4.96 68.99 22.90
N ILE A 971 4.68 67.70 22.70
CA ILE A 971 4.80 67.04 21.38
C ILE A 971 3.60 67.36 20.50
N LEU A 972 2.39 67.44 21.06
CA LEU A 972 1.15 67.56 20.29
C LEU A 972 0.25 68.67 20.86
N ASN A 973 -0.09 69.62 20.01
CA ASN A 973 -1.14 70.60 20.27
C ASN A 973 -2.44 70.15 19.58
N VAL A 974 -3.49 69.88 20.36
CA VAL A 974 -4.81 69.52 19.85
C VAL A 974 -5.67 70.78 19.78
N GLU A 975 -5.83 71.33 18.57
CA GLU A 975 -6.64 72.52 18.35
C GLU A 975 -8.11 72.21 18.74
N SER A 976 -8.78 73.14 19.43
CA SER A 976 -10.22 73.14 19.80
C SER A 976 -10.72 72.39 21.04
N ILE A 977 -9.86 71.71 21.84
CA ILE A 977 -10.31 71.04 23.08
C ILE A 977 -10.08 71.86 24.36
N LEU A 978 -9.08 72.76 24.38
CA LEU A 978 -8.66 73.49 25.58
C LEU A 978 -8.87 75.01 25.51
N ASP A 979 -9.15 75.58 24.33
CA ASP A 979 -9.04 77.03 24.10
C ASP A 979 -10.37 77.80 24.22
N ASP A 980 -11.54 77.15 24.13
CA ASP A 980 -12.85 77.86 24.05
C ASP A 980 -13.99 77.06 24.72
N HIS A 981 -14.48 77.49 25.89
CA HIS A 981 -15.36 76.70 26.78
C HIS A 981 -16.61 76.10 26.10
N ASP A 982 -17.25 76.81 25.15
CA ASP A 982 -18.45 76.33 24.45
C ASP A 982 -18.15 75.39 23.27
N LYS A 983 -17.02 75.57 22.58
CA LYS A 983 -16.60 74.64 21.50
C LYS A 983 -16.02 73.35 22.09
N ASN A 984 -15.34 73.44 23.23
CA ASN A 984 -14.78 72.31 23.97
C ASN A 984 -15.88 71.29 24.37
N PHE A 985 -17.08 71.75 24.72
CA PHE A 985 -18.24 70.91 25.04
C PHE A 985 -18.63 69.99 23.87
N ASN A 986 -18.69 70.54 22.65
CA ASN A 986 -19.11 69.80 21.47
C ASN A 986 -18.07 68.73 21.07
N CYS A 987 -16.79 69.05 21.16
CA CYS A 987 -15.71 68.11 20.86
C CYS A 987 -15.69 66.93 21.85
N LEU A 988 -15.71 67.20 23.17
CA LEU A 988 -15.73 66.14 24.19
C LEU A 988 -16.99 65.28 24.10
N ARG A 989 -18.15 65.89 23.83
CA ARG A 989 -19.40 65.16 23.60
C ARG A 989 -19.34 64.26 22.37
N LEU A 990 -18.79 64.75 21.26
CA LEU A 990 -18.63 63.95 20.04
C LEU A 990 -17.66 62.79 20.26
N LEU A 991 -16.53 63.03 20.93
CA LEU A 991 -15.57 61.98 21.28
C LEU A 991 -16.23 60.89 22.14
N TYR A 992 -17.01 61.28 23.15
CA TYR A 992 -17.77 60.36 23.99
C TYR A 992 -18.75 59.51 23.16
N ILE A 993 -19.50 60.12 22.24
CA ILE A 993 -20.43 59.40 21.35
C ILE A 993 -19.69 58.42 20.42
N TYR A 994 -18.52 58.78 19.88
CA TYR A 994 -17.74 57.86 19.06
C TYR A 994 -17.26 56.65 19.87
N LEU A 995 -16.73 56.86 21.07
CA LEU A 995 -16.30 55.77 21.95
C LEU A 995 -17.47 54.86 22.35
N GLN A 996 -18.66 55.41 22.63
CA GLN A 996 -19.87 54.61 22.87
C GLN A 996 -20.21 53.70 21.70
N ASN A 997 -20.23 54.26 20.49
CA ASN A 997 -20.57 53.51 19.28
C ASN A 997 -19.55 52.41 18.99
N ILE A 998 -18.27 52.63 19.30
CA ILE A 998 -17.22 51.63 19.16
C ILE A 998 -17.35 50.55 20.24
N ALA A 999 -17.62 50.92 21.50
CA ALA A 999 -17.78 49.96 22.61
C ALA A 999 -18.92 48.96 22.40
N MET A 1000 -19.96 49.35 21.64
CA MET A 1000 -21.08 48.48 21.28
C MET A 1000 -20.80 47.56 20.08
N LYS A 1001 -19.76 47.83 19.29
CA LYS A 1001 -19.44 47.10 18.04
C LYS A 1001 -18.26 46.14 18.16
N VAL A 1002 -17.45 46.26 19.21
CA VAL A 1002 -16.13 45.62 19.30
C VAL A 1002 -16.06 44.67 20.50
N ASP A 1003 -15.48 43.49 20.29
CA ASP A 1003 -15.32 42.41 21.29
C ASP A 1003 -13.86 42.23 21.76
N GLY A 1004 -13.67 41.59 22.92
CA GLY A 1004 -12.36 41.17 23.46
C GLY A 1004 -11.44 42.33 23.90
N VAL A 1005 -10.12 42.18 23.71
CA VAL A 1005 -9.06 43.14 24.14
C VAL A 1005 -9.29 44.57 23.65
N LYS A 1006 -9.84 44.72 22.43
CA LYS A 1006 -10.14 46.03 21.87
C LYS A 1006 -11.23 46.75 22.66
N LYS A 1007 -12.19 45.98 23.21
CA LYS A 1007 -13.24 46.53 24.06
C LYS A 1007 -12.67 47.07 25.37
N ASP A 1008 -11.72 46.37 25.99
CA ASP A 1008 -11.02 46.87 27.19
C ASP A 1008 -10.33 48.20 26.91
N THR A 1009 -9.68 48.34 25.75
CA THR A 1009 -9.02 49.61 25.38
C THR A 1009 -10.03 50.75 25.22
N VAL A 1010 -11.21 50.50 24.61
CA VAL A 1010 -12.28 51.51 24.48
C VAL A 1010 -12.86 51.87 25.83
N LEU A 1011 -13.13 50.87 26.68
CA LEU A 1011 -13.67 51.10 28.02
C LEU A 1011 -12.70 51.91 28.87
N ARG A 1012 -11.40 51.62 28.78
CA ARG A 1012 -10.35 52.42 29.42
C ARG A 1012 -10.37 53.86 28.94
N CYS A 1013 -10.46 54.10 27.61
CA CYS A 1013 -10.61 55.46 27.08
C CYS A 1013 -11.88 56.17 27.60
N ILE A 1014 -12.99 55.45 27.78
CA ILE A 1014 -14.23 56.01 28.34
C ILE A 1014 -14.03 56.36 29.82
N ILE A 1015 -13.38 55.50 30.60
CA ILE A 1015 -13.03 55.74 32.00
C ILE A 1015 -12.17 57.01 32.09
N ASP A 1016 -11.09 57.09 31.32
CA ASP A 1016 -10.17 58.24 31.34
C ASP A 1016 -10.82 59.54 30.84
N LEU A 1017 -11.74 59.44 29.88
CA LEU A 1017 -12.50 60.59 29.41
C LEU A 1017 -13.47 61.08 30.50
N LEU A 1018 -14.17 60.19 31.19
CA LEU A 1018 -15.09 60.56 32.26
C LEU A 1018 -14.35 61.13 33.47
N THR A 1019 -13.20 60.56 33.84
CA THR A 1019 -12.36 61.11 34.92
C THR A 1019 -11.81 62.48 34.51
N PHE A 1020 -11.30 62.65 33.30
CA PHE A 1020 -10.84 63.95 32.79
C PHE A 1020 -11.97 65.00 32.78
N VAL A 1021 -13.13 64.66 32.20
CA VAL A 1021 -14.29 65.56 32.11
C VAL A 1021 -14.78 65.94 33.49
N GLN A 1022 -14.81 65.02 34.46
CA GLN A 1022 -15.24 65.33 35.82
C GLN A 1022 -14.33 66.37 36.50
N HIS A 1023 -13.02 66.30 36.27
CA HIS A 1023 -12.08 67.29 36.79
C HIS A 1023 -12.13 68.62 36.03
N TYR A 1024 -12.44 68.58 34.73
CA TYR A 1024 -12.49 69.77 33.87
C TYR A 1024 -13.82 70.54 34.00
N ASN A 1025 -14.95 69.84 33.99
CA ASN A 1025 -16.30 70.37 34.11
C ASN A 1025 -17.25 69.31 34.72
N ALA A 1026 -17.52 69.45 36.02
CA ALA A 1026 -18.35 68.51 36.78
C ALA A 1026 -19.79 68.38 36.23
N ASP A 1027 -20.40 69.47 35.76
CA ASP A 1027 -21.76 69.45 35.21
C ASP A 1027 -21.82 68.60 33.92
N LEU A 1028 -20.81 68.73 33.05
CA LEU A 1028 -20.68 67.89 31.86
C LEU A 1028 -20.45 66.41 32.21
N GLY A 1029 -19.63 66.14 33.23
CA GLY A 1029 -19.39 64.80 33.75
C GLY A 1029 -20.69 64.13 34.21
N THR A 1030 -21.49 64.84 35.03
CA THR A 1030 -22.80 64.35 35.46
C THR A 1030 -23.75 64.11 34.28
N HIS A 1031 -23.76 64.99 33.27
CA HIS A 1031 -24.58 64.82 32.08
C HIS A 1031 -24.22 63.56 31.28
N PHE A 1032 -22.93 63.27 31.07
CA PHE A 1032 -22.51 62.05 30.37
C PHE A 1032 -22.91 60.78 31.12
N ILE A 1033 -22.83 60.80 32.45
CA ILE A 1033 -23.14 59.65 33.30
C ILE A 1033 -24.63 59.39 33.41
N CYS A 1034 -25.47 60.41 33.27
CA CYS A 1034 -26.93 60.26 33.28
C CYS A 1034 -27.50 59.67 31.98
N GLN A 1035 -26.68 59.45 30.95
CA GLN A 1035 -27.19 58.89 29.69
C GLN A 1035 -27.59 57.41 29.85
N SER A 1036 -28.66 57.01 29.17
CA SER A 1036 -29.28 55.68 29.32
C SER A 1036 -28.52 54.53 28.65
N TRP A 1037 -27.65 54.82 27.67
CA TRP A 1037 -26.91 53.83 26.87
C TRP A 1037 -26.05 52.88 27.73
N ILE A 1038 -25.54 53.36 28.88
CA ILE A 1038 -24.69 52.55 29.76
C ILE A 1038 -25.41 51.31 30.31
N GLY A 1039 -26.74 51.42 30.51
CA GLY A 1039 -27.57 50.28 30.90
C GLY A 1039 -27.62 49.22 29.80
N VAL A 1040 -27.69 49.65 28.54
CA VAL A 1040 -27.65 48.75 27.37
C VAL A 1040 -26.29 48.07 27.25
N LEU A 1041 -25.19 48.80 27.48
CA LEU A 1041 -23.82 48.24 27.48
C LEU A 1041 -23.68 47.13 28.55
N PHE A 1042 -24.11 47.42 29.78
CA PHE A 1042 -24.04 46.47 30.88
C PHE A 1042 -24.99 45.27 30.69
N GLU A 1043 -26.21 45.49 30.17
CA GLU A 1043 -27.13 44.40 29.85
C GLU A 1043 -26.62 43.49 28.74
N ALA A 1044 -26.02 44.05 27.67
CA ALA A 1044 -25.44 43.28 26.58
C ALA A 1044 -24.28 42.38 27.03
N HIS A 1045 -23.60 42.72 28.14
CA HIS A 1045 -22.40 42.04 28.62
C HIS A 1045 -22.52 41.48 30.04
N LEU A 1046 -23.76 41.28 30.47
CA LEU A 1046 -24.10 40.79 31.80
C LEU A 1046 -23.49 39.41 32.08
N ARG A 1047 -23.34 38.56 31.06
CA ARG A 1047 -22.64 37.26 31.16
C ARG A 1047 -21.12 37.40 31.32
N CYS A 1048 -20.50 38.41 30.72
CA CYS A 1048 -19.05 38.65 30.76
C CYS A 1048 -18.59 39.25 32.09
N PHE A 1049 -19.45 40.01 32.76
CA PHE A 1049 -19.19 40.57 34.09
C PHE A 1049 -19.02 39.47 35.16
N MET A 1050 -19.59 38.29 34.91
CA MET A 1050 -19.66 37.16 35.85
C MET A 1050 -18.46 36.20 35.77
N GLY A 1051 -17.49 36.45 34.88
CA GLY A 1051 -16.23 35.71 34.78
C GLY A 1051 -15.00 36.62 34.94
N THR A 1052 -13.80 36.05 35.10
CA THR A 1052 -12.51 36.75 35.31
C THR A 1052 -12.00 37.57 34.11
N GLN A 1053 -12.80 37.75 33.06
CA GLN A 1053 -12.29 38.15 31.73
C GLN A 1053 -12.42 39.65 31.37
N ASN A 1054 -13.00 40.53 32.20
CA ASN A 1054 -13.09 41.97 31.87
C ASN A 1054 -13.00 42.90 33.10
N ASP A 1055 -11.78 43.19 33.56
CA ASP A 1055 -11.54 44.13 34.68
C ASP A 1055 -11.97 45.57 34.37
N GLU A 1056 -11.91 46.01 33.10
CA GLU A 1056 -12.27 47.38 32.73
C GLU A 1056 -13.78 47.63 32.79
N LEU A 1057 -14.62 46.62 32.56
CA LEU A 1057 -16.07 46.75 32.77
C LEU A 1057 -16.41 46.93 34.27
N LYS A 1058 -15.68 46.24 35.16
CA LYS A 1058 -15.82 46.40 36.61
C LYS A 1058 -15.37 47.80 37.04
N ARG A 1059 -14.21 48.26 36.56
CA ARG A 1059 -13.71 49.63 36.80
C ARG A 1059 -14.69 50.70 36.33
N LEU A 1060 -15.31 50.51 35.16
CA LEU A 1060 -16.33 51.43 34.67
C LEU A 1060 -17.56 51.46 35.58
N LEU A 1061 -18.06 50.31 36.05
CA LEU A 1061 -19.16 50.26 37.00
C LEU A 1061 -18.80 50.97 38.31
N TYR A 1062 -17.62 50.70 38.86
CA TYR A 1062 -17.14 51.34 40.08
C TYR A 1062 -17.03 52.85 39.93
N LEU A 1063 -16.47 53.32 38.82
CA LEU A 1063 -16.43 54.74 38.50
C LEU A 1063 -17.84 55.33 38.55
N PHE A 1064 -18.83 54.70 37.92
CA PHE A 1064 -20.23 55.18 37.94
C PHE A 1064 -20.87 55.20 39.34
N LEU A 1065 -20.51 54.26 40.22
CA LEU A 1065 -20.98 54.22 41.59
C LEU A 1065 -20.38 55.34 42.46
N GLU A 1066 -19.21 55.86 42.11
CA GLU A 1066 -18.56 56.98 42.81
C GLU A 1066 -19.21 58.33 42.50
N PHE A 1067 -20.07 58.43 41.48
CA PHE A 1067 -20.74 59.67 41.17
C PHE A 1067 -21.90 59.98 42.12
N PRO A 1068 -22.10 61.27 42.46
CA PRO A 1068 -23.15 61.70 43.38
C PRO A 1068 -24.57 61.58 42.80
N VAL A 1069 -24.73 61.12 41.56
CA VAL A 1069 -26.02 61.05 40.85
C VAL A 1069 -26.40 59.60 40.54
N VAL A 1070 -27.64 59.25 40.86
CA VAL A 1070 -28.20 57.91 40.61
C VAL A 1070 -28.75 57.82 39.18
N ASN A 1071 -28.08 57.06 38.32
CA ASN A 1071 -28.59 56.68 37.01
C ASN A 1071 -29.55 55.49 37.13
N LYS A 1072 -30.79 55.67 36.68
CA LYS A 1072 -31.84 54.64 36.73
C LYS A 1072 -31.48 53.35 35.99
N SER A 1073 -30.74 53.43 34.88
CA SER A 1073 -30.37 52.25 34.09
C SER A 1073 -29.27 51.43 34.76
N VAL A 1074 -28.28 52.10 35.36
CA VAL A 1074 -27.24 51.46 36.19
C VAL A 1074 -27.87 50.83 37.43
N LEU A 1075 -28.80 51.53 38.08
CA LEU A 1075 -29.55 50.99 39.22
C LEU A 1075 -30.31 49.71 38.86
N ALA A 1076 -31.01 49.69 37.72
CA ALA A 1076 -31.72 48.51 37.22
C ALA A 1076 -30.76 47.34 36.91
N PHE A 1077 -29.59 47.62 36.33
CA PHE A 1077 -28.56 46.63 36.10
C PHE A 1077 -28.02 46.05 37.42
N VAL A 1078 -27.67 46.89 38.39
CA VAL A 1078 -27.20 46.45 39.73
C VAL A 1078 -28.25 45.55 40.40
N PHE A 1079 -29.54 45.89 40.32
CA PHE A 1079 -30.61 45.03 40.84
C PHE A 1079 -30.72 43.65 40.18
N LYS A 1080 -30.39 43.57 38.89
CA LYS A 1080 -30.40 42.34 38.09
C LYS A 1080 -29.15 41.50 38.37
N LEU A 1081 -27.99 42.14 38.52
CA LEU A 1081 -26.74 41.52 38.92
C LEU A 1081 -26.86 40.88 40.32
N LEU A 1082 -27.42 41.59 41.30
CA LEU A 1082 -27.67 41.06 42.64
C LEU A 1082 -28.67 39.89 42.65
N HIS A 1083 -29.64 39.90 41.73
CA HIS A 1083 -30.57 38.78 41.56
C HIS A 1083 -29.88 37.54 40.94
N GLN A 1084 -28.84 37.71 40.12
CA GLN A 1084 -28.09 36.56 39.60
C GLN A 1084 -27.08 36.03 40.61
N LEU A 1085 -26.45 36.91 41.38
CA LEU A 1085 -25.57 36.53 42.48
C LEU A 1085 -26.32 35.65 43.49
N THR A 1086 -27.56 36.00 43.87
CA THR A 1086 -28.45 35.19 44.75
C THR A 1086 -28.75 33.77 44.25
N ASN A 1087 -28.61 33.50 42.95
CA ASN A 1087 -29.08 32.25 42.32
C ASN A 1087 -27.98 31.33 41.77
N SER A 1088 -26.69 31.64 41.95
CA SER A 1088 -25.59 30.80 41.42
C SER A 1088 -24.52 30.52 42.47
N SER A 1089 -24.05 29.27 42.55
CA SER A 1089 -23.08 28.78 43.56
C SER A 1089 -21.61 28.92 43.13
N SER A 1090 -21.31 29.57 42.00
CA SER A 1090 -20.00 29.54 41.32
C SER A 1090 -19.31 30.91 41.23
N PHE A 1091 -19.29 31.70 42.30
CA PHE A 1091 -18.72 33.06 42.27
C PHE A 1091 -17.47 33.23 43.14
N GLU A 1092 -16.53 34.05 42.66
CA GLU A 1092 -15.37 34.52 43.44
C GLU A 1092 -15.83 35.51 44.53
N LYS A 1093 -15.66 35.12 45.80
CA LYS A 1093 -16.11 35.90 46.98
C LYS A 1093 -15.50 37.30 47.03
N ASP A 1094 -14.26 37.47 46.60
CA ASP A 1094 -13.53 38.76 46.68
C ASP A 1094 -14.12 39.84 45.76
N SER A 1095 -14.54 39.48 44.54
CA SER A 1095 -15.17 40.42 43.59
C SER A 1095 -16.54 40.92 44.07
N VAL A 1096 -17.28 40.06 44.78
CA VAL A 1096 -18.61 40.40 45.32
C VAL A 1096 -18.48 41.34 46.53
N LEU A 1097 -17.48 41.11 47.38
CA LEU A 1097 -17.17 41.97 48.53
C LEU A 1097 -16.76 43.38 48.09
N GLU A 1098 -15.90 43.50 47.08
CA GLU A 1098 -15.48 44.79 46.53
C GLU A 1098 -16.66 45.59 45.96
N LEU A 1099 -17.56 44.92 45.22
CA LEU A 1099 -18.78 45.53 44.70
C LEU A 1099 -19.70 46.03 45.83
N PHE A 1100 -19.87 45.27 46.91
CA PHE A 1100 -20.66 45.70 48.06
C PHE A 1100 -20.04 46.87 48.81
N GLU A 1101 -18.72 46.87 48.98
CA GLU A 1101 -18.02 47.98 49.60
C GLU A 1101 -18.24 49.27 48.79
N LYS A 1102 -18.06 49.23 47.47
CA LYS A 1102 -18.32 50.37 46.59
C LYS A 1102 -19.78 50.81 46.61
N LEU A 1103 -20.73 49.86 46.57
CA LEU A 1103 -22.16 50.17 46.65
C LEU A 1103 -22.53 50.83 47.99
N SER A 1104 -21.97 50.37 49.11
CA SER A 1104 -22.26 50.94 50.44
C SER A 1104 -21.87 52.41 50.59
N ARG A 1105 -20.85 52.83 49.84
CA ARG A 1105 -20.35 54.21 49.80
C ARG A 1105 -20.99 55.07 48.70
N SER A 1106 -21.83 54.47 47.86
CA SER A 1106 -22.44 55.13 46.70
C SER A 1106 -23.79 55.76 47.01
N SER A 1107 -24.19 56.73 46.18
CA SER A 1107 -25.56 57.30 46.17
C SER A 1107 -26.66 56.26 45.84
N TYR A 1108 -26.28 55.09 45.32
CA TYR A 1108 -27.19 54.00 44.95
C TYR A 1108 -27.59 53.12 46.14
N TYR A 1109 -26.85 53.16 47.26
CA TYR A 1109 -27.03 52.25 48.39
C TYR A 1109 -28.47 52.22 48.92
N VAL A 1110 -29.08 53.39 49.12
CA VAL A 1110 -30.43 53.51 49.69
C VAL A 1110 -31.46 52.73 48.88
N ASN A 1111 -31.31 52.71 47.56
CA ASN A 1111 -32.24 52.02 46.67
C ASN A 1111 -32.03 50.51 46.69
N VAL A 1112 -30.78 50.05 46.78
CA VAL A 1112 -30.41 48.65 46.57
C VAL A 1112 -30.30 47.85 47.88
N LYS A 1113 -30.18 48.54 49.02
CA LYS A 1113 -30.07 47.97 50.38
C LYS A 1113 -30.98 46.77 50.66
N PRO A 1114 -32.30 46.78 50.34
CA PRO A 1114 -33.18 45.65 50.65
C PRO A 1114 -32.77 44.34 49.96
N LYS A 1115 -32.28 44.42 48.71
CA LYS A 1115 -31.81 43.25 47.96
C LYS A 1115 -30.44 42.75 48.41
N ILE A 1116 -29.58 43.65 48.89
CA ILE A 1116 -28.28 43.27 49.48
C ILE A 1116 -28.52 42.49 50.78
N GLU A 1117 -29.46 42.95 51.61
CA GLU A 1117 -29.87 42.23 52.82
C GLU A 1117 -30.51 40.87 52.50
N GLU A 1118 -31.29 40.76 51.41
CA GLU A 1118 -31.84 39.50 50.91
C GLU A 1118 -30.74 38.51 50.46
N TYR A 1119 -29.72 38.99 49.74
CA TYR A 1119 -28.57 38.18 49.33
C TYR A 1119 -27.74 37.70 50.53
N ILE A 1120 -27.43 38.58 51.48
CA ILE A 1120 -26.70 38.20 52.70
C ILE A 1120 -27.48 37.11 53.47
N ARG A 1121 -28.81 37.22 53.53
CA ARG A 1121 -29.66 36.17 54.13
C ARG A 1121 -29.65 34.86 53.34
N SER A 1122 -29.54 34.91 52.02
CA SER A 1122 -29.45 33.69 51.18
C SER A 1122 -28.12 32.94 51.35
N ILE A 1123 -27.02 33.64 51.57
CA ILE A 1123 -25.69 33.03 51.83
C ILE A 1123 -25.54 32.57 53.28
N ALA A 1124 -26.13 33.28 54.25
CA ALA A 1124 -26.10 32.88 55.66
C ALA A 1124 -26.81 31.55 55.97
N VAL A 1125 -27.39 30.88 54.97
CA VAL A 1125 -27.95 29.52 55.05
C VAL A 1125 -26.94 28.46 54.54
N GLU A 1126 -25.92 28.85 53.76
CA GLU A 1126 -24.86 27.95 53.24
C GLU A 1126 -23.47 28.14 53.90
N GLU A 1127 -23.23 29.23 54.63
CA GLU A 1127 -22.17 29.35 55.66
C GLU A 1127 -22.75 29.26 57.09
#